data_AF-A0A976QFM7-F1
#
_entry.id   AF-A0A976QFM7-F1
#
_cell.length_a   1.000
_cell.length_b   1.000
_cell.length_c   1.000
_cell.angle_alpha   90.00
_cell.angle_beta   90.00
_cell.angle_gamma   90.00
#
_symmetry.space_group_name_H-M   'P 1'
#
loop_
_entity.id
_entity.type
_entity.pdbx_description
1 polymer ?
#
loop_
_entity_poly.entity_id
_entity_poly.type
_entity_poly.pdbx_seq_one_letter_code
_entity_poly.pdbx_strand_id
1 'polypeptide(L)'
;RNYWLNRIPGKDTKRCLYDGNNIRYRFGPSDAELIERTIVDGSLPMTVTQWRRGGVCYRQTAFVVPFDGVPNQGGSIYADDTLVLMLRFEMTRQQADAEADARLDLEVVAAKSENLARDGGFIYVANSEPKRLRMLVTSPDSASNYTLNRQDGGIVYRASLTPEKPGCTLDIAIPYITFTDRQQWDRLSKLEYETGFQAVRSYWSRRVKQGTQIITPEPMINDYYKATVSHLLLNTDREVGTSDRYVARVGTFSYGAFSNESCMMISDLDRRGYHKRAERALETWLHYQGTVGLPGDFSTTEGQFYGARGYEDGGYNQHHGFVLWCLGEHYWYTRDAAWLRRVAPKIVAGCAWILGERKQHVDKIRFSRLRKIERGLLPPGYLEDIRDWRSWLSTNIYSWWGMQNAAAALADAGLPEGLLLLREAETYKGDILRAFMGAMFRSPVVRLRDGSWIPHIPPEVHRRGRTFGWITETLEGPIHMIRTGLIEPQDRIAGWIIKDYEDNLYISEQYGYNITGEEFERYWFSRGGISMQANLLCNPIPYLLRDEPKHFLRAYFNAFATSYFPDTRMMTEHALPNIGDHRGDHYKSSDEANSTYWLRMMFVQERGDELWLGAAIPRYWLADGKTCGIEDAQTYFGPMSVRYESRLSQGRIEATLGPPRRNPPKKIYIRFRHPEGKKIVRCEIDGKSYINFDPEKEWVIVTEYPVQQTRVIAFYQ
;
A
#
# COMPACT_ATOMS: atom_id res chain seq x y z
N ARG A 1 9.69 -12.75 -16.34
CA ARG A 1 8.63 -12.39 -15.36
C ARG A 1 8.50 -13.54 -14.40
N ASN A 2 8.47 -13.26 -13.10
CA ASN A 2 8.47 -14.26 -12.03
C ASN A 2 7.15 -15.05 -12.06
N TYR A 3 7.21 -16.36 -12.30
CA TYR A 3 6.02 -17.21 -12.36
C TYR A 3 5.88 -17.99 -11.06
N TRP A 4 4.93 -17.56 -10.22
CA TRP A 4 4.74 -18.08 -8.85
C TRP A 4 4.44 -19.58 -8.80
N LEU A 5 3.60 -20.09 -9.71
CA LEU A 5 3.28 -21.52 -9.80
C LEU A 5 4.53 -22.41 -9.95
N ASN A 6 5.54 -21.95 -10.69
CA ASN A 6 6.78 -22.71 -10.85
C ASN A 6 7.78 -22.45 -9.73
N ARG A 7 7.84 -21.22 -9.23
CA ARG A 7 8.77 -20.82 -8.17
C ARG A 7 8.37 -21.44 -6.83
N ILE A 8 7.07 -21.56 -6.56
CA ILE A 8 6.50 -21.97 -5.29
C ILE A 8 5.32 -22.93 -5.55
N PRO A 9 5.61 -24.20 -5.87
CA PRO A 9 4.57 -25.16 -6.21
C PRO A 9 3.70 -25.54 -5.00
N GLY A 10 2.39 -25.59 -5.22
CA GLY A 10 1.36 -26.04 -4.28
C GLY A 10 0.62 -27.31 -4.75
N LYS A 11 -0.43 -27.71 -4.03
CA LYS A 11 -1.26 -28.88 -4.41
C LYS A 11 -2.06 -28.66 -5.71
N ASP A 12 -2.27 -27.41 -6.07
CA ASP A 12 -2.93 -26.91 -7.28
C ASP A 12 -2.05 -27.02 -8.53
N THR A 13 -0.73 -26.91 -8.39
CA THR A 13 0.20 -26.69 -9.50
C THR A 13 0.15 -27.81 -10.54
N LYS A 14 0.13 -29.07 -10.10
CA LYS A 14 -0.01 -30.24 -11.01
C LYS A 14 -1.38 -30.35 -11.68
N ARG A 15 -2.35 -29.57 -11.23
CA ARG A 15 -3.73 -29.53 -11.74
C ARG A 15 -3.95 -28.36 -12.70
N CYS A 16 -2.97 -27.47 -12.87
CA CYS A 16 -2.96 -26.44 -13.91
C CYS A 16 -2.54 -27.06 -15.26
N LEU A 17 -3.44 -27.81 -15.90
CA LEU A 17 -3.15 -28.58 -17.12
C LEU A 17 -3.26 -27.74 -18.40
N TYR A 18 -2.41 -26.72 -18.53
CA TYR A 18 -2.26 -25.88 -19.72
C TYR A 18 -0.79 -25.59 -19.98
N ASP A 19 -0.44 -25.30 -21.24
CA ASP A 19 0.96 -25.07 -21.62
C ASP A 19 1.45 -23.68 -21.19
N GLY A 20 2.63 -23.62 -20.60
CA GLY A 20 3.25 -22.39 -20.11
C GLY A 20 2.77 -21.98 -18.72
N ASN A 21 2.93 -20.69 -18.38
CA ASN A 21 2.74 -20.19 -17.01
C ASN A 21 1.64 -19.13 -16.89
N ASN A 22 0.83 -18.99 -17.93
CA ASN A 22 -0.29 -18.06 -17.97
C ASN A 22 -1.39 -18.63 -18.87
N ILE A 23 -2.63 -18.42 -18.47
CA ILE A 23 -3.83 -18.74 -19.24
C ILE A 23 -4.70 -17.49 -19.31
N ARG A 24 -5.12 -17.12 -20.52
CA ARG A 24 -5.95 -15.96 -20.81
C ARG A 24 -7.28 -16.41 -21.36
N TYR A 25 -8.35 -15.89 -20.78
CA TYR A 25 -9.71 -16.06 -21.26
C TYR A 25 -10.14 -14.78 -21.97
N ARG A 26 -10.65 -14.89 -23.19
CA ARG A 26 -11.14 -13.76 -23.98
C ARG A 26 -12.61 -13.98 -24.29
N PHE A 27 -13.36 -12.88 -24.32
CA PHE A 27 -14.81 -12.86 -24.56
C PHE A 27 -15.21 -12.00 -25.76
N GLY A 28 -14.22 -11.45 -26.48
CA GLY A 28 -14.42 -10.77 -27.76
C GLY A 28 -14.55 -9.23 -27.80
N PRO A 29 -14.76 -8.42 -26.74
CA PRO A 29 -15.03 -6.99 -26.94
C PRO A 29 -13.76 -6.14 -27.10
N SER A 30 -12.73 -6.61 -27.83
CA SER A 30 -11.50 -5.82 -28.06
C SER A 30 -11.74 -4.59 -28.92
N ASP A 31 -12.81 -4.59 -29.72
CA ASP A 31 -13.28 -3.50 -30.57
C ASP A 31 -14.44 -2.70 -29.95
N ALA A 32 -14.87 -3.06 -28.74
CA ALA A 32 -16.01 -2.41 -28.08
C ALA A 32 -15.60 -1.09 -27.39
N GLU A 33 -16.48 -0.11 -27.45
CA GLU A 33 -16.32 1.16 -26.74
C GLU A 33 -16.51 0.93 -25.23
N LEU A 34 -15.50 1.22 -24.41
CA LEU A 34 -15.64 1.22 -22.94
C LEU A 34 -16.51 2.40 -22.50
N ILE A 35 -17.64 2.12 -21.86
CA ILE A 35 -18.58 3.14 -21.36
C ILE A 35 -18.26 3.52 -19.92
N GLU A 36 -18.09 2.51 -19.07
CA GLU A 36 -17.86 2.71 -17.64
C GLU A 36 -17.11 1.51 -17.06
N ARG A 37 -16.24 1.77 -16.09
CA ARG A 37 -15.72 0.75 -15.19
C ARG A 37 -15.84 1.25 -13.75
N THR A 38 -16.28 0.36 -12.87
CA THR A 38 -16.42 0.63 -11.43
C THR A 38 -16.23 -0.67 -10.64
N ILE A 39 -16.30 -0.55 -9.32
CA ILE A 39 -16.27 -1.68 -8.38
C ILE A 39 -17.54 -1.66 -7.53
N VAL A 40 -18.00 -2.85 -7.12
CA VAL A 40 -19.25 -3.02 -6.36
C VAL A 40 -19.16 -2.27 -5.03
N ASP A 41 -20.24 -1.56 -4.67
CA ASP A 41 -20.35 -0.70 -3.49
C ASP A 41 -19.17 0.31 -3.36
N GLY A 42 -18.58 0.72 -4.49
CA GLY A 42 -17.49 1.69 -4.57
C GLY A 42 -16.15 1.25 -3.99
N SER A 43 -16.07 0.06 -3.36
CA SER A 43 -14.88 -0.35 -2.59
C SER A 43 -14.63 -1.86 -2.51
N LEU A 44 -15.52 -2.72 -3.03
CA LEU A 44 -15.34 -4.17 -2.95
C LEU A 44 -14.57 -4.70 -4.16
N PRO A 45 -13.74 -5.77 -4.02
CA PRO A 45 -12.91 -6.31 -5.11
C PRO A 45 -13.74 -7.16 -6.08
N MET A 46 -14.83 -6.58 -6.59
CA MET A 46 -15.76 -7.15 -7.54
C MET A 46 -15.96 -6.08 -8.62
N THR A 47 -15.61 -6.41 -9.86
CA THR A 47 -15.54 -5.41 -10.92
C THR A 47 -16.83 -5.40 -11.73
N VAL A 48 -17.18 -4.21 -12.18
CA VAL A 48 -18.32 -3.96 -13.06
C VAL A 48 -17.79 -3.16 -14.22
N THR A 49 -17.93 -3.67 -15.44
CA THR A 49 -17.51 -2.96 -16.66
C THR A 49 -18.63 -2.98 -17.68
N GLN A 50 -18.84 -1.84 -18.33
CA GLN A 50 -19.83 -1.66 -19.38
C GLN A 50 -19.14 -1.30 -20.69
N TRP A 51 -19.54 -1.96 -21.77
CA TRP A 51 -19.09 -1.65 -23.13
C TRP A 51 -20.26 -1.52 -24.09
N ARG A 52 -20.02 -0.84 -25.22
CA ARG A 52 -20.95 -0.75 -26.34
C ARG A 52 -20.34 -1.38 -27.59
N ARG A 53 -21.10 -2.23 -28.26
CA ARG A 53 -20.74 -2.78 -29.58
C ARG A 53 -21.99 -3.21 -30.35
N GLY A 54 -22.07 -2.86 -31.64
CA GLY A 54 -23.09 -3.38 -32.55
C GLY A 54 -24.55 -3.15 -32.10
N GLY A 55 -24.86 -2.00 -31.48
CA GLY A 55 -26.21 -1.70 -30.97
C GLY A 55 -26.56 -2.36 -29.63
N VAL A 56 -25.62 -3.08 -29.01
CA VAL A 56 -25.78 -3.76 -27.73
C VAL A 56 -24.91 -3.11 -26.66
N CYS A 57 -25.49 -2.90 -25.47
CA CYS A 57 -24.75 -2.59 -24.25
C CYS A 57 -24.42 -3.90 -23.52
N TYR A 58 -23.15 -4.11 -23.20
CA TYR A 58 -22.64 -5.27 -22.48
C TYR A 58 -22.23 -4.82 -21.09
N ARG A 59 -22.87 -5.35 -20.07
CA ARG A 59 -22.49 -5.15 -18.68
C ARG A 59 -21.90 -6.45 -18.13
N GLN A 60 -20.62 -6.46 -17.82
CA GLN A 60 -19.96 -7.57 -17.14
C GLN A 60 -19.80 -7.26 -15.65
N THR A 61 -20.28 -8.16 -14.80
CA THR A 61 -19.92 -8.17 -13.38
C THR A 61 -19.05 -9.40 -13.10
N ALA A 62 -17.91 -9.20 -12.43
CA ALA A 62 -16.91 -10.25 -12.17
C ALA A 62 -16.48 -10.30 -10.71
N PHE A 63 -16.43 -11.51 -10.15
CA PHE A 63 -15.94 -11.76 -8.78
C PHE A 63 -15.37 -13.17 -8.65
N VAL A 64 -14.60 -13.42 -7.60
CA VAL A 64 -14.00 -14.73 -7.31
C VAL A 64 -14.64 -15.32 -6.05
N VAL A 65 -15.00 -16.60 -6.10
CA VAL A 65 -15.59 -17.36 -4.98
C VAL A 65 -14.80 -18.64 -4.74
N PRO A 66 -14.59 -19.09 -3.49
CA PRO A 66 -14.03 -20.42 -3.24
C PRO A 66 -14.95 -21.51 -3.78
N PHE A 67 -14.37 -22.56 -4.38
CA PHE A 67 -15.13 -23.66 -4.98
C PHE A 67 -15.99 -24.41 -3.95
N ASP A 68 -15.53 -24.47 -2.70
CA ASP A 68 -16.26 -25.07 -1.57
C ASP A 68 -17.17 -24.06 -0.84
N GLY A 69 -17.36 -22.87 -1.40
CA GLY A 69 -18.15 -21.78 -0.81
C GLY A 69 -17.34 -20.86 0.11
N VAL A 70 -17.88 -19.66 0.37
CA VAL A 70 -17.27 -18.72 1.31
C VAL A 70 -17.29 -19.36 2.72
N PRO A 71 -16.13 -19.51 3.38
CA PRO A 71 -16.10 -20.14 4.70
C PRO A 71 -16.87 -19.32 5.73
N ASN A 72 -17.44 -20.02 6.71
CA ASN A 72 -18.01 -19.39 7.91
C ASN A 72 -16.98 -18.52 8.63
N GLN A 73 -17.44 -17.59 9.46
CA GLN A 73 -16.55 -16.71 10.23
C GLN A 73 -15.54 -17.54 11.05
N GLY A 74 -14.25 -17.23 10.89
CA GLY A 74 -13.15 -17.97 11.51
C GLY A 74 -12.58 -19.11 10.65
N GLY A 75 -13.27 -19.53 9.59
CA GLY A 75 -12.73 -20.44 8.58
C GLY A 75 -11.65 -19.79 7.72
N SER A 76 -10.77 -20.60 7.14
CA SER A 76 -9.63 -20.14 6.36
C SER A 76 -9.73 -20.58 4.90
N ILE A 77 -9.26 -19.71 4.01
CA ILE A 77 -8.95 -20.07 2.62
C ILE A 77 -7.43 -20.27 2.57
N TYR A 78 -6.98 -21.44 2.10
CA TYR A 78 -5.57 -21.71 1.88
C TYR A 78 -5.12 -21.17 0.52
N ALA A 79 -3.82 -20.89 0.39
CA ALA A 79 -3.27 -20.27 -0.82
C ALA A 79 -3.48 -21.13 -2.08
N ASP A 80 -3.54 -22.45 -1.91
CA ASP A 80 -3.72 -23.43 -2.97
C ASP A 80 -5.14 -24.04 -3.00
N ASP A 81 -6.10 -23.43 -2.30
CA ASP A 81 -7.52 -23.79 -2.43
C ASP A 81 -8.07 -23.39 -3.80
N THR A 82 -8.99 -24.21 -4.30
CA THR A 82 -9.59 -23.94 -5.61
C THR A 82 -10.56 -22.77 -5.51
N LEU A 83 -10.27 -21.73 -6.27
CA LEU A 83 -11.18 -20.60 -6.48
C LEU A 83 -11.84 -20.71 -7.85
N VAL A 84 -13.00 -20.07 -8.01
CA VAL A 84 -13.75 -19.97 -9.27
C VAL A 84 -13.99 -18.50 -9.57
N LEU A 85 -13.56 -18.05 -10.75
CA LEU A 85 -13.94 -16.75 -11.29
C LEU A 85 -15.36 -16.86 -11.86
N MET A 86 -16.25 -16.05 -11.33
CA MET A 86 -17.65 -15.91 -11.77
C MET A 86 -17.78 -14.62 -12.58
N LEU A 87 -18.35 -14.73 -13.77
CA LEU A 87 -18.64 -13.62 -14.66
C LEU A 87 -20.13 -13.66 -15.01
N ARG A 88 -20.80 -12.51 -15.03
CA ARG A 88 -22.12 -12.35 -15.62
C ARG A 88 -22.06 -11.27 -16.68
N PHE A 89 -22.51 -11.60 -17.89
CA PHE A 89 -22.76 -10.65 -18.97
C PHE A 89 -24.26 -10.41 -19.08
N GLU A 90 -24.68 -9.18 -18.81
CA GLU A 90 -26.01 -8.68 -19.10
C GLU A 90 -25.93 -7.89 -20.41
N MET A 91 -26.64 -8.35 -21.43
CA MET A 91 -26.58 -7.79 -22.78
C MET A 91 -27.93 -7.20 -23.13
N THR A 92 -27.98 -5.89 -23.35
CA THR A 92 -29.22 -5.16 -23.59
C THR A 92 -29.15 -4.35 -24.88
N ARG A 93 -30.25 -4.36 -25.62
CA ARG A 93 -30.42 -3.60 -26.86
C ARG A 93 -30.55 -2.11 -26.56
N GLN A 94 -29.93 -1.26 -27.38
CA GLN A 94 -29.88 0.18 -27.10
C GLN A 94 -31.08 0.97 -27.65
N GLN A 95 -31.59 0.59 -28.82
CA GLN A 95 -32.71 1.28 -29.46
C GLN A 95 -33.97 0.45 -29.27
N ALA A 96 -35.14 1.09 -29.10
CA ALA A 96 -36.41 0.40 -28.86
C ALA A 96 -37.00 -0.28 -30.12
N ASP A 97 -36.61 0.16 -31.32
CA ASP A 97 -37.25 -0.29 -32.57
C ASP A 97 -36.32 -1.08 -33.52
N ALA A 98 -35.03 -1.18 -33.22
CA ALA A 98 -34.06 -1.90 -34.05
C ALA A 98 -33.59 -3.19 -33.37
N GLU A 99 -33.60 -4.32 -34.07
CA GLU A 99 -33.01 -5.58 -33.59
C GLU A 99 -31.48 -5.46 -33.46
N ALA A 100 -30.90 -6.22 -32.54
CA ALA A 100 -29.45 -6.29 -32.36
C ALA A 100 -29.00 -7.70 -31.98
N ASP A 101 -27.82 -8.12 -32.44
CA ASP A 101 -27.25 -9.41 -32.09
C ASP A 101 -26.18 -9.27 -31.01
N ALA A 102 -26.47 -9.80 -29.82
CA ALA A 102 -25.49 -9.93 -28.76
C ALA A 102 -24.54 -11.09 -29.10
N ARG A 103 -23.25 -10.78 -29.21
CA ARG A 103 -22.17 -11.75 -29.49
C ARG A 103 -21.06 -11.69 -28.45
N LEU A 104 -20.57 -12.86 -28.02
CA LEU A 104 -19.33 -13.03 -27.24
C LEU A 104 -18.48 -14.16 -27.87
N ASP A 105 -17.18 -13.93 -27.99
CA ASP A 105 -16.22 -14.90 -28.55
C ASP A 105 -15.41 -15.51 -27.40
N LEU A 106 -15.77 -16.73 -26.99
CA LEU A 106 -15.16 -17.44 -25.87
C LEU A 106 -13.89 -18.16 -26.35
N GLU A 107 -12.74 -17.59 -26.04
CA GLU A 107 -11.43 -18.15 -26.39
C GLU A 107 -10.58 -18.40 -25.14
N VAL A 108 -9.74 -19.43 -25.22
CA VAL A 108 -8.75 -19.74 -24.20
C VAL A 108 -7.36 -19.77 -24.85
N VAL A 109 -6.44 -18.99 -24.30
CA VAL A 109 -5.08 -18.83 -24.81
C VAL A 109 -4.09 -19.09 -23.68
N ALA A 110 -3.37 -20.21 -23.77
CA ALA A 110 -2.23 -20.52 -22.90
C ALA A 110 -0.93 -20.08 -23.59
N ALA A 111 0.06 -20.97 -23.75
CA ALA A 111 1.19 -20.75 -24.66
C ALA A 111 0.73 -20.56 -26.13
N LYS A 112 -0.37 -21.21 -26.52
CA LYS A 112 -1.05 -21.08 -27.81
C LYS A 112 -2.56 -21.06 -27.57
N SER A 113 -3.33 -20.67 -28.59
CA SER A 113 -4.80 -20.82 -28.55
C SER A 113 -5.18 -22.29 -28.43
N GLU A 114 -6.08 -22.59 -27.50
CA GLU A 114 -6.62 -23.94 -27.33
C GLU A 114 -7.84 -24.15 -28.22
N ASN A 115 -7.94 -25.33 -28.84
CA ASN A 115 -9.15 -25.73 -29.53
C ASN A 115 -10.20 -26.17 -28.51
N LEU A 116 -11.38 -25.59 -28.55
CA LEU A 116 -12.46 -25.84 -27.60
C LEU A 116 -13.54 -26.75 -28.19
N ALA A 117 -14.09 -27.61 -27.32
CA ALA A 117 -15.29 -28.39 -27.55
C ALA A 117 -16.27 -28.16 -26.39
N ARG A 118 -17.53 -28.60 -26.56
CA ARG A 118 -18.55 -28.46 -25.52
C ARG A 118 -19.34 -29.73 -25.26
N ASP A 119 -19.84 -29.84 -24.05
CA ASP A 119 -20.83 -30.82 -23.60
C ASP A 119 -21.87 -30.06 -22.76
N GLY A 120 -23.04 -29.78 -23.35
CA GLY A 120 -23.96 -28.79 -22.81
C GLY A 120 -23.29 -27.41 -22.67
N GLY A 121 -23.30 -26.87 -21.45
CA GLY A 121 -22.61 -25.63 -21.07
C GLY A 121 -21.14 -25.81 -20.66
N PHE A 122 -20.65 -27.05 -20.51
CA PHE A 122 -19.24 -27.30 -20.17
C PHE A 122 -18.35 -27.13 -21.40
N ILE A 123 -17.38 -26.23 -21.32
CA ILE A 123 -16.40 -25.96 -22.38
C ILE A 123 -15.03 -26.50 -21.94
N TYR A 124 -14.46 -27.38 -22.76
CA TYR A 124 -13.22 -28.11 -22.48
C TYR A 124 -12.31 -28.14 -23.71
N VAL A 125 -11.04 -28.50 -23.51
CA VAL A 125 -10.07 -28.64 -24.61
C VAL A 125 -10.46 -29.81 -25.51
N ALA A 126 -10.68 -29.55 -26.80
CA ALA A 126 -11.01 -30.56 -27.80
C ALA A 126 -9.86 -31.57 -27.92
N ASN A 127 -10.20 -32.85 -28.07
CA ASN A 127 -9.26 -33.96 -28.25
C ASN A 127 -8.23 -34.12 -27.10
N SER A 128 -8.49 -33.57 -25.92
CA SER A 128 -7.67 -33.84 -24.73
C SER A 128 -8.17 -35.08 -23.99
N GLU A 129 -7.27 -35.99 -23.63
CA GLU A 129 -7.55 -37.07 -22.67
C GLU A 129 -6.63 -36.93 -21.43
N PRO A 130 -7.19 -36.85 -20.20
CA PRO A 130 -8.63 -36.68 -19.90
C PRO A 130 -9.17 -35.34 -20.41
N LYS A 131 -10.51 -35.21 -20.55
CA LYS A 131 -11.16 -33.93 -20.90
C LYS A 131 -10.78 -32.83 -19.92
N ARG A 132 -10.15 -31.77 -20.42
CA ARG A 132 -9.65 -30.64 -19.60
C ARG A 132 -10.66 -29.50 -19.59
N LEU A 133 -11.43 -29.34 -18.51
CA LEU A 133 -12.41 -28.26 -18.39
C LEU A 133 -11.70 -26.89 -18.34
N ARG A 134 -12.32 -25.90 -18.99
CA ARG A 134 -11.88 -24.50 -18.97
C ARG A 134 -12.92 -23.57 -18.37
N MET A 135 -14.18 -23.75 -18.73
CA MET A 135 -15.26 -22.95 -18.18
C MET A 135 -16.58 -23.69 -18.26
N LEU A 136 -17.51 -23.30 -17.40
CA LEU A 136 -18.93 -23.62 -17.50
C LEU A 136 -19.67 -22.35 -17.92
N VAL A 137 -20.53 -22.46 -18.92
CA VAL A 137 -21.43 -21.41 -19.38
C VAL A 137 -22.86 -21.79 -19.06
N THR A 138 -23.57 -20.90 -18.38
CA THR A 138 -24.99 -21.06 -18.02
C THR A 138 -25.75 -19.78 -18.35
N SER A 139 -27.07 -19.86 -18.46
CA SER A 139 -27.92 -18.70 -18.69
C SER A 139 -29.25 -18.90 -17.94
N PRO A 140 -29.78 -17.86 -17.28
CA PRO A 140 -31.14 -17.89 -16.75
C PRO A 140 -32.19 -17.81 -17.88
N ASP A 141 -31.81 -17.40 -19.09
CA ASP A 141 -32.68 -17.41 -20.25
C ASP A 141 -32.89 -18.83 -20.78
N SER A 142 -34.07 -19.07 -21.38
CA SER A 142 -34.33 -20.31 -22.13
C SER A 142 -33.24 -20.56 -23.19
N ALA A 143 -32.77 -21.80 -23.30
CA ALA A 143 -31.78 -22.24 -24.27
C ALA A 143 -32.21 -22.03 -25.73
N SER A 144 -33.49 -21.81 -26.01
CA SER A 144 -34.00 -21.42 -27.33
C SER A 144 -33.57 -20.02 -27.76
N ASN A 145 -33.11 -19.18 -26.81
CA ASN A 145 -32.88 -17.76 -27.05
C ASN A 145 -31.42 -17.41 -27.37
N TYR A 146 -30.54 -18.40 -27.37
CA TYR A 146 -29.14 -18.21 -27.69
C TYR A 146 -28.54 -19.47 -28.30
N THR A 147 -27.39 -19.31 -28.95
CA THR A 147 -26.61 -20.42 -29.49
C THR A 147 -25.19 -20.37 -28.94
N LEU A 148 -24.61 -21.56 -28.75
CA LEU A 148 -23.22 -21.77 -28.38
C LEU A 148 -22.58 -22.68 -29.42
N ASN A 149 -21.92 -22.11 -30.41
CA ASN A 149 -21.40 -22.83 -31.56
C ASN A 149 -19.88 -22.80 -31.60
N ARG A 150 -19.27 -23.93 -32.00
CA ARG A 150 -17.83 -23.97 -32.24
C ARG A 150 -17.52 -23.22 -33.53
N GLN A 151 -16.58 -22.28 -33.47
CA GLN A 151 -16.14 -21.50 -34.61
C GLN A 151 -14.65 -21.15 -34.43
N ASP A 152 -13.84 -21.37 -35.48
CA ASP A 152 -12.41 -20.99 -35.52
C ASP A 152 -11.57 -21.48 -34.32
N GLY A 153 -11.91 -22.65 -33.79
CA GLY A 153 -11.26 -23.23 -32.61
C GLY A 153 -11.80 -22.74 -31.26
N GLY A 154 -12.56 -21.64 -31.20
CA GLY A 154 -13.26 -21.14 -30.01
C GLY A 154 -14.73 -21.57 -29.94
N ILE A 155 -15.46 -21.01 -28.97
CA ILE A 155 -16.92 -21.10 -28.86
C ILE A 155 -17.51 -19.70 -28.99
N VAL A 156 -18.51 -19.51 -29.85
CA VAL A 156 -19.19 -18.24 -30.04
C VAL A 156 -20.59 -18.33 -29.43
N TYR A 157 -20.87 -17.41 -28.51
CA TYR A 157 -22.22 -17.15 -28.01
C TYR A 157 -22.90 -16.12 -28.91
N ARG A 158 -24.15 -16.39 -29.31
CA ARG A 158 -25.02 -15.42 -29.99
C ARG A 158 -26.43 -15.46 -29.43
N ALA A 159 -27.03 -14.29 -29.24
CA ALA A 159 -28.45 -14.12 -28.93
C ALA A 159 -29.01 -12.93 -29.71
N SER A 160 -30.15 -13.12 -30.37
CA SER A 160 -30.86 -12.04 -31.07
C SER A 160 -31.77 -11.32 -30.09
N LEU A 161 -31.60 -10.00 -30.00
CA LEU A 161 -32.35 -9.12 -29.11
C LEU A 161 -33.41 -8.39 -29.93
N THR A 162 -34.68 -8.67 -29.64
CA THR A 162 -35.85 -8.07 -30.31
C THR A 162 -36.57 -7.10 -29.36
N PRO A 163 -37.60 -6.36 -29.83
CA PRO A 163 -38.45 -5.57 -28.93
C PRO A 163 -39.13 -6.38 -27.82
N GLU A 164 -39.58 -7.61 -28.13
CA GLU A 164 -40.23 -8.51 -27.17
C GLU A 164 -39.22 -9.14 -26.20
N LYS A 165 -37.95 -9.26 -26.65
CA LYS A 165 -36.85 -9.77 -25.84
C LYS A 165 -35.63 -8.83 -25.91
N PRO A 166 -35.68 -7.69 -25.18
CA PRO A 166 -34.69 -6.62 -25.34
C PRO A 166 -33.33 -6.92 -24.70
N GLY A 167 -33.18 -8.04 -23.99
CA GLY A 167 -31.91 -8.43 -23.38
C GLY A 167 -31.77 -9.92 -23.11
N CYS A 168 -30.54 -10.32 -22.83
CA CYS A 168 -30.19 -11.66 -22.40
C CYS A 168 -29.04 -11.63 -21.37
N THR A 169 -28.92 -12.71 -20.61
CA THR A 169 -27.91 -12.88 -19.55
C THR A 169 -27.12 -14.16 -19.77
N LEU A 170 -25.80 -14.08 -19.61
CA LEU A 170 -24.89 -15.22 -19.68
C LEU A 170 -23.98 -15.23 -18.45
N ASP A 171 -23.97 -16.33 -17.72
CA ASP A 171 -23.08 -16.58 -16.58
C ASP A 171 -21.95 -17.51 -17.01
N ILE A 172 -20.72 -17.22 -16.57
CA ILE A 172 -19.53 -18.03 -16.85
C ILE A 172 -18.80 -18.30 -15.54
N ALA A 173 -18.48 -19.57 -15.28
CA ALA A 173 -17.69 -20.01 -14.14
C ALA A 173 -16.37 -20.63 -14.63
N ILE A 174 -15.24 -20.09 -14.17
CA ILE A 174 -13.89 -20.51 -14.58
C ILE A 174 -13.13 -21.00 -13.35
N PRO A 175 -12.92 -22.31 -13.18
CA PRO A 175 -12.11 -22.82 -12.08
C PRO A 175 -10.64 -22.45 -12.29
N TYR A 176 -9.98 -22.05 -11.20
CA TYR A 176 -8.56 -21.69 -11.20
C TYR A 176 -7.65 -22.84 -11.68
N ILE A 177 -8.00 -24.08 -11.32
CA ILE A 177 -7.32 -25.31 -11.78
C ILE A 177 -8.15 -26.05 -12.83
N THR A 178 -7.49 -26.93 -13.59
CA THR A 178 -8.17 -27.74 -14.59
C THR A 178 -8.89 -28.92 -13.94
N PHE A 179 -10.22 -28.96 -14.06
CA PHE A 179 -11.01 -30.13 -13.67
C PHE A 179 -11.03 -31.17 -14.78
N THR A 180 -10.72 -32.42 -14.42
CA THR A 180 -10.64 -33.56 -15.35
C THR A 180 -11.63 -34.69 -15.05
N ASP A 181 -12.24 -34.69 -13.86
CA ASP A 181 -13.25 -35.67 -13.47
C ASP A 181 -14.66 -35.07 -13.50
N ARG A 182 -15.66 -35.91 -13.82
CA ARG A 182 -17.06 -35.46 -13.96
C ARG A 182 -17.68 -34.99 -12.65
N GLN A 183 -17.24 -35.53 -11.51
CA GLN A 183 -17.75 -35.13 -10.20
C GLN A 183 -17.46 -33.65 -9.92
N GLN A 184 -16.27 -33.16 -10.28
CA GLN A 184 -15.93 -31.74 -10.19
C GLN A 184 -16.77 -30.88 -11.13
N TRP A 185 -17.08 -31.36 -12.33
CA TRP A 185 -17.92 -30.64 -13.29
C TRP A 185 -19.34 -30.50 -12.73
N ASP A 186 -19.92 -31.58 -12.23
CA ASP A 186 -21.27 -31.59 -11.66
C ASP A 186 -21.36 -30.74 -10.37
N ARG A 187 -20.27 -30.63 -9.60
CA ARG A 187 -20.17 -29.70 -8.47
C ARG A 187 -20.08 -28.25 -8.91
N LEU A 188 -19.30 -27.96 -9.95
CA LEU A 188 -19.19 -26.62 -10.53
C LEU A 188 -20.56 -26.12 -11.03
N SER A 189 -21.38 -26.99 -11.64
CA SER A 189 -22.74 -26.63 -12.06
C SER A 189 -23.72 -26.31 -10.93
N LYS A 190 -23.38 -26.61 -9.68
CA LYS A 190 -24.17 -26.25 -8.50
C LYS A 190 -23.79 -24.89 -7.93
N LEU A 191 -22.73 -24.25 -8.42
CA LEU A 191 -22.40 -22.89 -8.03
C LEU A 191 -23.32 -21.91 -8.75
N GLU A 192 -24.22 -21.29 -7.98
CA GLU A 192 -25.13 -20.27 -8.49
C GLU A 192 -24.51 -18.88 -8.40
N TYR A 193 -24.64 -18.11 -9.48
CA TYR A 193 -24.07 -16.76 -9.56
C TYR A 193 -24.59 -15.85 -8.44
N GLU A 194 -25.90 -15.76 -8.23
CA GLU A 194 -26.48 -14.80 -7.28
C GLU A 194 -26.10 -15.13 -5.83
N THR A 195 -26.20 -16.41 -5.46
CA THR A 195 -25.78 -16.91 -4.15
C THR A 195 -24.29 -16.64 -3.90
N GLY A 196 -23.44 -16.91 -4.90
CA GLY A 196 -22.00 -16.59 -4.84
C GLY A 196 -21.73 -15.09 -4.72
N PHE A 197 -22.43 -14.27 -5.49
CA PHE A 197 -22.28 -12.82 -5.51
C PHE A 197 -22.61 -12.22 -4.13
N GLN A 198 -23.75 -12.58 -3.55
CA GLN A 198 -24.15 -12.07 -2.24
C GLN A 198 -23.23 -12.57 -1.12
N ALA A 199 -22.76 -13.82 -1.19
CA ALA A 199 -21.82 -14.37 -0.22
C ALA A 199 -20.47 -13.62 -0.23
N VAL A 200 -19.92 -13.38 -1.42
CA VAL A 200 -18.65 -12.66 -1.60
C VAL A 200 -18.78 -11.18 -1.25
N ARG A 201 -19.86 -10.51 -1.68
CA ARG A 201 -20.17 -9.13 -1.31
C ARG A 201 -20.27 -8.98 0.21
N SER A 202 -20.99 -9.89 0.87
CA SER A 202 -21.14 -9.89 2.33
C SER A 202 -19.82 -10.15 3.05
N TYR A 203 -19.00 -11.07 2.53
CA TYR A 203 -17.65 -11.34 3.05
C TYR A 203 -16.79 -10.08 3.02
N TRP A 204 -16.65 -9.44 1.86
CA TRP A 204 -15.80 -8.27 1.71
C TRP A 204 -16.34 -7.05 2.45
N SER A 205 -17.65 -6.81 2.44
CA SER A 205 -18.26 -5.72 3.21
C SER A 205 -17.97 -5.85 4.70
N ARG A 206 -18.05 -7.06 5.27
CA ARG A 206 -17.64 -7.29 6.66
C ARG A 206 -16.15 -7.04 6.88
N ARG A 207 -15.30 -7.52 5.97
CA ARG A 207 -13.84 -7.34 6.09
C ARG A 207 -13.46 -5.87 6.07
N VAL A 208 -14.01 -5.07 5.16
CA VAL A 208 -13.75 -3.62 5.05
C VAL A 208 -14.23 -2.86 6.29
N LYS A 209 -15.40 -3.22 6.84
CA LYS A 209 -15.99 -2.57 8.03
C LYS A 209 -15.28 -2.91 9.36
N GLN A 210 -14.45 -3.96 9.40
CA GLN A 210 -13.76 -4.39 10.62
C GLN A 210 -12.60 -3.49 11.03
N GLY A 211 -11.99 -2.80 10.06
CA GLY A 211 -10.84 -1.94 10.32
C GLY A 211 -11.23 -0.48 10.49
N THR A 212 -10.24 0.35 10.79
CA THR A 212 -10.36 1.82 10.85
C THR A 212 -11.11 2.37 9.64
N GLN A 213 -11.98 3.37 9.86
CA GLN A 213 -12.70 4.10 8.82
C GLN A 213 -12.27 5.57 8.78
N ILE A 214 -12.24 6.16 7.59
CA ILE A 214 -12.07 7.61 7.39
C ILE A 214 -13.34 8.18 6.78
N ILE A 215 -13.75 9.34 7.29
CA ILE A 215 -14.89 10.11 6.84
C ILE A 215 -14.37 11.47 6.38
N THR A 216 -14.58 11.77 5.11
CA THR A 216 -14.28 13.08 4.52
C THR A 216 -15.49 13.58 3.73
N PRO A 217 -15.57 14.89 3.45
CA PRO A 217 -16.54 15.44 2.50
C PRO A 217 -16.33 14.99 1.05
N GLU A 218 -15.25 14.26 0.75
CA GLU A 218 -14.90 13.75 -0.58
C GLU A 218 -15.21 12.25 -0.66
N PRO A 219 -16.35 11.83 -1.27
CA PRO A 219 -16.73 10.42 -1.32
C PRO A 219 -15.65 9.51 -1.91
N MET A 220 -14.93 9.99 -2.94
CA MET A 220 -13.85 9.26 -3.59
C MET A 220 -12.72 8.88 -2.63
N ILE A 221 -12.35 9.75 -1.69
CA ILE A 221 -11.30 9.47 -0.70
C ILE A 221 -11.78 8.40 0.27
N ASN A 222 -13.05 8.46 0.68
CA ASN A 222 -13.66 7.45 1.55
C ASN A 222 -13.69 6.08 0.87
N ASP A 223 -14.06 6.05 -0.42
CA ASP A 223 -14.12 4.83 -1.24
C ASP A 223 -12.72 4.24 -1.45
N TYR A 224 -11.72 5.06 -1.78
CA TYR A 224 -10.33 4.65 -1.90
C TYR A 224 -9.78 4.03 -0.61
N TYR A 225 -9.99 4.70 0.54
CA TYR A 225 -9.49 4.20 1.82
C TYR A 225 -10.10 2.85 2.21
N LYS A 226 -11.37 2.61 1.84
CA LYS A 226 -12.07 1.33 1.99
C LYS A 226 -11.57 0.27 1.01
N ALA A 227 -11.41 0.62 -0.28
CA ALA A 227 -10.96 -0.30 -1.32
C ALA A 227 -9.58 -0.89 -1.03
N THR A 228 -8.67 -0.04 -0.55
CA THR A 228 -7.28 -0.40 -0.21
C THR A 228 -7.20 -1.56 0.79
N VAL A 229 -8.18 -1.72 1.70
CA VAL A 229 -8.22 -2.87 2.62
C VAL A 229 -8.27 -4.19 1.86
N SER A 230 -9.08 -4.27 0.80
CA SER A 230 -9.17 -5.49 0.00
C SER A 230 -7.87 -5.75 -0.77
N HIS A 231 -7.25 -4.71 -1.32
CA HIS A 231 -5.96 -4.81 -2.01
C HIS A 231 -4.87 -5.33 -1.06
N LEU A 232 -4.75 -4.75 0.14
CA LEU A 232 -3.82 -5.18 1.18
C LEU A 232 -4.02 -6.65 1.58
N LEU A 233 -5.26 -7.08 1.77
CA LEU A 233 -5.57 -8.45 2.19
C LEU A 233 -5.36 -9.48 1.08
N LEU A 234 -5.56 -9.09 -0.18
CA LEU A 234 -5.29 -9.94 -1.35
C LEU A 234 -3.79 -10.05 -1.62
N ASN A 235 -3.06 -8.94 -1.51
CA ASN A 235 -1.61 -8.89 -1.74
C ASN A 235 -0.79 -9.35 -0.53
N THR A 236 -1.41 -9.44 0.65
CA THR A 236 -0.88 -10.18 1.81
C THR A 236 -1.48 -11.57 1.81
N ASP A 237 -1.03 -12.39 0.86
CA ASP A 237 -1.55 -13.72 0.62
C ASP A 237 -0.94 -14.74 1.58
N ARG A 238 -1.65 -15.85 1.77
CA ARG A 238 -1.17 -16.93 2.62
C ARG A 238 -0.02 -17.62 1.91
N GLU A 239 0.98 -18.06 2.67
CA GLU A 239 2.03 -18.90 2.12
C GLU A 239 1.45 -20.23 1.58
N VAL A 240 1.98 -20.70 0.44
CA VAL A 240 1.56 -21.97 -0.16
C VAL A 240 1.83 -23.16 0.77
N GLY A 241 0.79 -23.99 0.95
CA GLY A 241 0.77 -25.13 1.86
C GLY A 241 -0.18 -24.91 3.05
N THR A 242 0.06 -25.62 4.15
CA THR A 242 -0.80 -25.60 5.34
C THR A 242 -0.33 -24.65 6.45
N SER A 243 0.76 -23.90 6.23
CA SER A 243 1.27 -22.94 7.21
C SER A 243 0.28 -21.79 7.41
N ASP A 244 0.38 -21.09 8.54
CA ASP A 244 -0.44 -19.90 8.84
C ASP A 244 0.36 -18.60 8.66
N ARG A 245 1.46 -18.66 7.89
CA ARG A 245 2.28 -17.51 7.51
C ARG A 245 1.69 -16.82 6.30
N TYR A 246 1.93 -15.52 6.22
CA TYR A 246 1.47 -14.68 5.11
C TYR A 246 2.63 -13.92 4.50
N VAL A 247 2.53 -13.61 3.22
CA VAL A 247 3.56 -12.91 2.46
C VAL A 247 2.93 -11.65 1.89
N ALA A 248 3.42 -10.48 2.30
CA ALA A 248 2.99 -9.21 1.74
C ALA A 248 3.74 -8.95 0.42
N ARG A 249 3.16 -9.36 -0.70
CA ARG A 249 3.67 -9.08 -2.04
C ARG A 249 3.27 -7.66 -2.44
N VAL A 250 4.20 -6.89 -2.98
CA VAL A 250 4.00 -5.43 -3.16
C VAL A 250 3.13 -5.06 -4.36
N GLY A 251 2.83 -6.06 -5.20
CA GLY A 251 1.84 -5.98 -6.26
C GLY A 251 1.28 -7.37 -6.57
N THR A 252 0.09 -7.39 -7.18
CA THR A 252 -0.71 -8.61 -7.32
C THR A 252 -0.11 -9.60 -8.33
N PHE A 253 0.40 -9.11 -9.46
CA PHE A 253 0.66 -9.97 -10.62
C PHE A 253 2.11 -10.46 -10.68
N SER A 254 3.08 -9.55 -10.67
CA SER A 254 4.47 -9.90 -11.01
C SER A 254 5.43 -9.78 -9.83
N TYR A 255 5.05 -9.07 -8.77
CA TYR A 255 5.96 -8.75 -7.68
C TYR A 255 5.93 -9.77 -6.55
N GLY A 256 7.12 -9.97 -5.95
CA GLY A 256 7.30 -10.74 -4.73
C GLY A 256 7.30 -9.88 -3.48
N ALA A 257 7.96 -10.38 -2.44
CA ALA A 257 8.16 -9.69 -1.17
C ALA A 257 9.43 -8.83 -1.22
N PHE A 258 9.27 -7.56 -1.59
CA PHE A 258 10.29 -6.53 -1.36
C PHE A 258 10.16 -6.07 0.09
N SER A 259 11.01 -6.59 0.97
CA SER A 259 10.73 -6.60 2.42
C SER A 259 10.50 -5.19 3.02
N ASN A 260 11.12 -4.14 2.47
CA ASN A 260 10.88 -2.76 2.89
C ASN A 260 9.45 -2.30 2.59
N GLU A 261 9.02 -2.49 1.35
CA GLU A 261 7.67 -2.18 0.87
C GLU A 261 6.60 -3.09 1.49
N SER A 262 6.91 -4.38 1.68
CA SER A 262 6.08 -5.31 2.44
C SER A 262 5.80 -4.80 3.86
N CYS A 263 6.81 -4.22 4.52
CA CYS A 263 6.64 -3.61 5.85
C CYS A 263 5.72 -2.38 5.82
N MET A 264 5.67 -1.63 4.72
CA MET A 264 4.71 -0.52 4.57
C MET A 264 3.27 -1.05 4.62
N MET A 265 2.98 -2.11 3.87
CA MET A 265 1.68 -2.79 3.87
C MET A 265 1.33 -3.38 5.24
N ILE A 266 2.29 -4.08 5.87
CA ILE A 266 2.08 -4.72 7.19
C ILE A 266 1.81 -3.67 8.27
N SER A 267 2.55 -2.57 8.27
CA SER A 267 2.31 -1.47 9.21
C SER A 267 0.93 -0.83 9.00
N ASP A 268 0.42 -0.77 7.76
CA ASP A 268 -0.93 -0.27 7.49
C ASP A 268 -2.03 -1.26 7.98
N LEU A 269 -1.79 -2.57 7.86
CA LEU A 269 -2.65 -3.58 8.49
C LEU A 269 -2.74 -3.38 10.01
N ASP A 270 -1.62 -3.11 10.69
CA ASP A 270 -1.62 -2.81 12.12
C ASP A 270 -2.37 -1.50 12.45
N ARG A 271 -2.11 -0.42 11.71
CA ARG A 271 -2.80 0.88 11.90
C ARG A 271 -4.31 0.78 11.76
N ARG A 272 -4.79 -0.19 10.98
CA ARG A 272 -6.21 -0.46 10.73
C ARG A 272 -6.85 -1.46 11.70
N GLY A 273 -6.06 -2.15 12.51
CA GLY A 273 -6.56 -3.17 13.46
C GLY A 273 -6.54 -4.61 12.96
N TYR A 274 -5.93 -4.88 11.80
CA TYR A 274 -5.69 -6.26 11.33
C TYR A 274 -4.44 -6.88 11.96
N HIS A 275 -4.23 -6.68 13.27
CA HIS A 275 -3.03 -7.09 13.99
C HIS A 275 -2.65 -8.55 13.78
N LYS A 276 -3.62 -9.47 13.80
CA LYS A 276 -3.34 -10.89 13.56
C LYS A 276 -2.88 -11.19 12.13
N ARG A 277 -3.31 -10.41 11.13
CA ARG A 277 -2.79 -10.56 9.76
C ARG A 277 -1.36 -10.02 9.67
N ALA A 278 -1.09 -8.87 10.30
CA ALA A 278 0.25 -8.30 10.38
C ALA A 278 1.23 -9.23 11.11
N GLU A 279 0.85 -9.76 12.27
CA GLU A 279 1.63 -10.75 13.05
C GLU A 279 2.02 -11.94 12.15
N ARG A 280 1.04 -12.57 11.51
CA ARG A 280 1.27 -13.73 10.64
C ARG A 280 2.12 -13.42 9.40
N ALA A 281 2.12 -12.18 8.93
CA ALA A 281 3.01 -11.75 7.86
C ALA A 281 4.45 -11.60 8.36
N LEU A 282 4.63 -11.02 9.55
CA LEU A 282 5.94 -10.89 10.21
C LEU A 282 6.57 -12.25 10.57
N GLU A 283 5.74 -13.24 10.90
CA GLU A 283 6.18 -14.62 11.13
C GLU A 283 6.97 -15.22 9.94
N THR A 284 6.77 -14.72 8.72
CA THR A 284 7.54 -15.15 7.53
C THR A 284 9.03 -14.87 7.69
N TRP A 285 9.41 -13.62 8.01
CA TRP A 285 10.82 -13.26 8.18
C TRP A 285 11.41 -13.83 9.48
N LEU A 286 10.61 -14.00 10.53
CA LEU A 286 11.06 -14.64 11.77
C LEU A 286 11.41 -16.12 11.54
N HIS A 287 10.59 -16.82 10.75
CA HIS A 287 10.79 -18.23 10.44
C HIS A 287 11.96 -18.45 9.47
N TYR A 288 12.04 -17.65 8.40
CA TYR A 288 13.06 -17.78 7.35
C TYR A 288 14.31 -16.90 7.59
N GLN A 289 14.49 -16.36 8.79
CA GLN A 289 15.66 -15.53 9.14
C GLN A 289 16.97 -16.24 8.79
N GLY A 290 17.84 -15.54 8.05
CA GLY A 290 19.17 -15.99 7.64
C GLY A 290 19.23 -17.06 6.55
N THR A 291 18.09 -17.48 6.00
CA THR A 291 18.04 -18.48 4.92
C THR A 291 18.47 -17.94 3.56
N VAL A 292 18.39 -16.62 3.35
CA VAL A 292 18.85 -15.92 2.15
C VAL A 292 19.62 -14.68 2.58
N GLY A 293 20.78 -14.44 1.97
CA GLY A 293 21.62 -13.28 2.24
C GLY A 293 21.29 -12.09 1.34
N LEU A 294 21.37 -10.89 1.89
CA LEU A 294 21.38 -9.65 1.13
C LEU A 294 22.67 -9.54 0.29
N PRO A 295 22.60 -8.99 -0.93
CA PRO A 295 23.78 -8.78 -1.76
C PRO A 295 24.65 -7.64 -1.23
N GLY A 296 25.95 -7.89 -1.06
CA GLY A 296 26.92 -6.92 -0.56
C GLY A 296 28.19 -7.60 -0.03
N ASP A 297 29.13 -6.81 0.50
CA ASP A 297 30.34 -7.29 1.18
C ASP A 297 30.04 -7.72 2.65
N PHE A 298 28.96 -8.48 2.83
CA PHE A 298 28.54 -9.01 4.13
C PHE A 298 29.22 -10.36 4.42
N SER A 299 29.61 -10.57 5.68
CA SER A 299 30.37 -11.75 6.10
C SER A 299 29.51 -12.99 6.37
N THR A 300 28.24 -12.79 6.72
CA THR A 300 27.31 -13.87 7.10
C THR A 300 25.87 -13.51 6.78
N THR A 301 25.04 -14.54 6.61
CA THR A 301 23.57 -14.42 6.52
C THR A 301 22.90 -14.59 7.88
N GLU A 302 23.61 -15.04 8.91
CA GLU A 302 23.05 -15.27 10.24
C GLU A 302 22.41 -13.98 10.81
N GLY A 303 21.16 -14.08 11.26
CA GLY A 303 20.38 -12.94 11.76
C GLY A 303 19.72 -12.07 10.68
N GLN A 304 20.03 -12.25 9.39
CA GLN A 304 19.44 -11.40 8.35
C GLN A 304 17.94 -11.62 8.16
N PHE A 305 17.16 -10.54 8.16
CA PHE A 305 15.77 -10.53 7.72
C PHE A 305 15.67 -10.21 6.23
N TYR A 306 15.63 -11.26 5.40
CA TYR A 306 15.42 -11.15 3.96
C TYR A 306 14.75 -12.38 3.36
N GLY A 307 15.14 -13.58 3.79
CA GLY A 307 14.57 -14.83 3.30
C GLY A 307 13.05 -14.92 3.51
N ALA A 308 12.34 -15.36 2.48
CA ALA A 308 10.89 -15.56 2.47
C ALA A 308 10.51 -16.77 1.59
N ARG A 309 11.26 -17.88 1.67
CA ARG A 309 10.97 -19.15 0.96
C ARG A 309 10.77 -18.99 -0.55
N GLY A 310 11.58 -18.19 -1.21
CA GLY A 310 11.44 -17.95 -2.65
C GLY A 310 10.37 -16.92 -2.98
N TYR A 311 9.72 -16.28 -2.00
CA TYR A 311 8.91 -15.09 -2.25
C TYR A 311 9.76 -13.81 -2.28
N GLU A 312 10.96 -13.83 -1.69
CA GLU A 312 11.84 -12.66 -1.66
C GLU A 312 12.14 -12.16 -3.08
N ASP A 313 12.11 -10.84 -3.24
CA ASP A 313 12.40 -10.17 -4.49
C ASP A 313 13.21 -8.90 -4.22
N GLY A 314 13.96 -8.46 -5.22
CA GLY A 314 14.94 -7.39 -5.07
C GLY A 314 16.24 -7.86 -4.39
N GLY A 315 16.83 -6.95 -3.61
CA GLY A 315 18.11 -7.16 -2.91
C GLY A 315 18.50 -5.95 -2.10
N TYR A 316 17.52 -5.13 -1.70
CA TYR A 316 17.76 -3.79 -1.19
C TYR A 316 18.26 -3.93 0.24
N ASN A 317 19.46 -3.45 0.54
CA ASN A 317 20.05 -3.71 1.86
C ASN A 317 19.25 -3.06 3.01
N GLN A 318 18.42 -2.05 2.69
CA GLN A 318 17.44 -1.47 3.61
C GLN A 318 16.35 -2.44 4.09
N HIS A 319 16.10 -3.55 3.38
CA HIS A 319 15.13 -4.58 3.77
C HIS A 319 15.26 -5.01 5.23
N HIS A 320 16.49 -5.29 5.67
CA HIS A 320 16.76 -5.75 7.04
C HIS A 320 16.28 -4.73 8.09
N GLY A 321 16.61 -3.45 7.86
CA GLY A 321 16.21 -2.36 8.75
C GLY A 321 14.71 -2.15 8.81
N PHE A 322 14.03 -2.21 7.67
CA PHE A 322 12.56 -2.12 7.63
C PHE A 322 11.87 -3.25 8.37
N VAL A 323 12.35 -4.49 8.28
CA VAL A 323 11.76 -5.62 9.02
C VAL A 323 11.93 -5.44 10.52
N LEU A 324 13.12 -5.03 10.98
CA LEU A 324 13.34 -4.68 12.40
C LEU A 324 12.40 -3.57 12.86
N TRP A 325 12.27 -2.50 12.07
CA TRP A 325 11.33 -1.41 12.36
C TRP A 325 9.90 -1.96 12.49
N CYS A 326 9.43 -2.75 11.52
CA CYS A 326 8.06 -3.24 11.49
C CYS A 326 7.73 -4.20 12.64
N LEU A 327 8.70 -5.02 13.08
CA LEU A 327 8.57 -5.85 14.28
C LEU A 327 8.36 -4.99 15.54
N GLY A 328 9.08 -3.87 15.66
CA GLY A 328 8.88 -2.87 16.72
C GLY A 328 7.51 -2.19 16.61
N GLU A 329 7.11 -1.76 15.42
CA GLU A 329 5.79 -1.14 15.17
C GLU A 329 4.63 -2.04 15.58
N HIS A 330 4.71 -3.33 15.26
CA HIS A 330 3.70 -4.30 15.64
C HIS A 330 3.51 -4.33 17.16
N TYR A 331 4.61 -4.31 17.91
CA TYR A 331 4.55 -4.19 19.36
C TYR A 331 3.93 -2.86 19.81
N TRP A 332 4.28 -1.71 19.21
CA TRP A 332 3.71 -0.44 19.63
C TRP A 332 2.19 -0.36 19.43
N TYR A 333 1.68 -0.90 18.32
CA TYR A 333 0.24 -0.94 18.06
C TYR A 333 -0.52 -1.96 18.90
N THR A 334 0.08 -3.11 19.22
CA THR A 334 -0.61 -4.20 19.97
C THR A 334 -0.38 -4.13 21.48
N ARG A 335 0.81 -3.65 21.89
CA ARG A 335 1.41 -3.80 23.23
C ARG A 335 1.48 -5.26 23.69
N ASP A 336 1.57 -6.21 22.75
CA ASP A 336 1.67 -7.64 23.05
C ASP A 336 3.09 -8.01 23.50
N ALA A 337 3.35 -7.85 24.80
CA ALA A 337 4.64 -8.20 25.39
C ALA A 337 4.91 -9.72 25.37
N ALA A 338 3.88 -10.57 25.32
CA ALA A 338 4.05 -12.01 25.26
C ALA A 338 4.56 -12.44 23.87
N TRP A 339 3.96 -11.89 22.82
CA TRP A 339 4.45 -12.03 21.45
C TRP A 339 5.88 -11.50 21.33
N LEU A 340 6.15 -10.29 21.81
CA LEU A 340 7.48 -9.69 21.67
C LEU A 340 8.56 -10.53 22.37
N ARG A 341 8.30 -11.04 23.57
CA ARG A 341 9.22 -11.95 24.29
C ARG A 341 9.49 -13.24 23.52
N ARG A 342 8.49 -13.81 22.85
CA ARG A 342 8.66 -15.00 22.01
C ARG A 342 9.61 -14.74 20.85
N VAL A 343 9.49 -13.59 20.19
CA VAL A 343 10.24 -13.27 18.97
C VAL A 343 11.55 -12.51 19.26
N ALA A 344 11.76 -12.04 20.49
CA ALA A 344 12.94 -11.28 20.90
C ALA A 344 14.28 -11.93 20.51
N PRO A 345 14.49 -13.26 20.62
CA PRO A 345 15.76 -13.87 20.20
C PRO A 345 16.07 -13.62 18.71
N LYS A 346 15.06 -13.59 17.84
CA LYS A 346 15.21 -13.31 16.41
C LYS A 346 15.52 -11.83 16.17
N ILE A 347 14.85 -10.92 16.89
CA ILE A 347 15.13 -9.48 16.83
C ILE A 347 16.57 -9.20 17.26
N VAL A 348 17.00 -9.77 18.39
CA VAL A 348 18.36 -9.61 18.92
C VAL A 348 19.39 -10.14 17.93
N ALA A 349 19.14 -11.29 17.30
CA ALA A 349 20.01 -11.83 16.24
C ALA A 349 20.10 -10.88 15.02
N GLY A 350 18.99 -10.24 14.64
CA GLY A 350 19.00 -9.23 13.58
C GLY A 350 19.83 -8.00 13.93
N CYS A 351 19.67 -7.46 15.13
CA CYS A 351 20.52 -6.36 15.61
C CYS A 351 21.99 -6.78 15.71
N ALA A 352 22.27 -8.00 16.18
CA ALA A 352 23.63 -8.54 16.27
C ALA A 352 24.31 -8.64 14.90
N TRP A 353 23.56 -8.97 13.83
CA TRP A 353 24.06 -8.94 12.47
C TRP A 353 24.56 -7.54 12.08
N ILE A 354 23.75 -6.48 12.30
CA ILE A 354 24.15 -5.09 12.02
C ILE A 354 25.45 -4.74 12.75
N LEU A 355 25.53 -5.06 14.06
CA LEU A 355 26.70 -4.75 14.89
C LEU A 355 27.94 -5.54 14.45
N GLY A 356 27.77 -6.82 14.13
CA GLY A 356 28.83 -7.68 13.63
C GLY A 356 29.42 -7.19 12.32
N GLU A 357 28.57 -6.90 11.33
CA GLU A 357 29.01 -6.41 10.01
C GLU A 357 29.69 -5.04 10.12
N ARG A 358 29.17 -4.12 10.93
CA ARG A 358 29.82 -2.81 11.17
C ARG A 358 31.19 -2.97 11.83
N LYS A 359 31.31 -3.83 12.84
CA LYS A 359 32.58 -4.09 13.52
C LYS A 359 33.62 -4.66 12.55
N GLN A 360 33.24 -5.70 11.81
CA GLN A 360 34.12 -6.30 10.80
C GLN A 360 34.51 -5.30 9.72
N HIS A 361 33.58 -4.44 9.30
CA HIS A 361 33.86 -3.40 8.33
C HIS A 361 34.91 -2.41 8.83
N VAL A 362 34.79 -1.94 10.07
CA VAL A 362 35.78 -1.08 10.72
C VAL A 362 37.16 -1.75 10.74
N ASP A 363 37.23 -3.04 11.07
CA ASP A 363 38.49 -3.80 11.07
C ASP A 363 39.09 -3.92 9.66
N LYS A 364 38.27 -4.20 8.65
CA LYS A 364 38.69 -4.29 7.23
C LYS A 364 39.28 -2.96 6.73
N ILE A 365 38.70 -1.82 7.09
CA ILE A 365 39.11 -0.51 6.56
C ILE A 365 40.10 0.25 7.44
N ARG A 366 40.51 -0.30 8.60
CA ARG A 366 41.30 0.41 9.62
C ARG A 366 42.58 1.08 9.11
N PHE A 367 43.23 0.48 8.11
CA PHE A 367 44.46 1.00 7.50
C PHE A 367 44.23 1.73 6.16
N SER A 368 42.99 1.78 5.67
CA SER A 368 42.64 2.47 4.44
C SER A 368 42.37 3.94 4.71
N ARG A 369 43.28 4.81 4.23
CA ARG A 369 43.07 6.27 4.27
C ARG A 369 41.85 6.69 3.44
N LEU A 370 41.63 6.02 2.31
CA LEU A 370 40.52 6.34 1.39
C LEU A 370 39.16 6.00 2.02
N ARG A 371 39.06 4.81 2.63
CA ARG A 371 37.80 4.32 3.21
C ARG A 371 37.52 4.83 4.62
N LYS A 372 38.40 5.65 5.19
CA LYS A 372 38.24 6.20 6.55
C LYS A 372 36.88 6.88 6.80
N ILE A 373 36.26 7.48 5.78
CA ILE A 373 34.94 8.11 5.92
C ILE A 373 33.80 7.10 6.13
N GLU A 374 33.99 5.83 5.75
CA GLU A 374 33.00 4.76 5.95
C GLU A 374 33.02 4.20 7.38
N ARG A 375 33.94 4.68 8.24
CA ARG A 375 34.13 4.12 9.59
C ARG A 375 32.84 4.18 10.40
N GLY A 376 32.39 3.01 10.83
CA GLY A 376 31.18 2.82 11.64
C GLY A 376 29.90 2.62 10.81
N LEU A 377 29.97 2.66 9.47
CA LEU A 377 28.88 2.30 8.57
C LEU A 377 28.87 0.80 8.27
N LEU A 378 27.75 0.30 7.76
CA LEU A 378 27.67 -1.05 7.17
C LEU A 378 28.62 -1.19 5.97
N PRO A 379 29.08 -2.43 5.68
CA PRO A 379 29.79 -2.74 4.44
C PRO A 379 29.04 -2.28 3.18
N PRO A 380 29.75 -2.00 2.08
CA PRO A 380 29.12 -1.68 0.80
C PRO A 380 28.21 -2.78 0.28
N GLY A 381 27.05 -2.38 -0.26
CA GLY A 381 26.10 -3.29 -0.91
C GLY A 381 25.05 -2.54 -1.73
N TYR A 382 23.94 -3.19 -2.07
CA TYR A 382 22.90 -2.63 -2.93
C TYR A 382 22.04 -1.58 -2.20
N LEU A 383 21.62 -0.54 -2.93
CA LEU A 383 20.70 0.48 -2.42
C LEU A 383 19.23 0.07 -2.65
N GLU A 384 18.92 -0.17 -3.92
CA GLU A 384 17.59 -0.44 -4.48
C GLU A 384 17.84 -1.22 -5.80
N ASP A 385 17.24 -0.84 -6.92
CA ASP A 385 17.56 -1.30 -8.28
C ASP A 385 18.99 -0.92 -8.70
N ILE A 386 19.63 -0.03 -7.94
CA ILE A 386 21.04 0.33 -8.08
C ILE A 386 21.92 -0.73 -7.43
N ARG A 387 22.50 -1.58 -8.28
CA ARG A 387 23.33 -2.75 -7.91
C ARG A 387 24.81 -2.41 -7.64
N ASP A 388 25.17 -1.13 -7.61
CA ASP A 388 26.51 -0.70 -7.23
C ASP A 388 26.74 -0.90 -5.73
N TRP A 389 27.86 -1.52 -5.36
CA TRP A 389 28.25 -1.67 -3.96
C TRP A 389 28.89 -0.38 -3.45
N ARG A 390 28.17 0.36 -2.61
CA ARG A 390 28.64 1.57 -1.92
C ARG A 390 28.13 1.60 -0.48
N SER A 391 28.74 2.45 0.34
CA SER A 391 28.20 2.80 1.66
C SER A 391 27.12 3.87 1.49
N TRP A 392 25.91 3.42 1.20
CA TRP A 392 24.75 4.27 0.93
C TRP A 392 24.14 4.86 2.20
N LEU A 393 23.61 6.09 2.08
CA LEU A 393 22.95 6.83 3.15
C LEU A 393 21.71 6.11 3.65
N SER A 394 20.75 5.84 2.75
CA SER A 394 19.47 5.28 3.17
C SER A 394 19.62 3.88 3.76
N THR A 395 20.49 3.03 3.22
CA THR A 395 20.80 1.71 3.82
C THR A 395 21.20 1.84 5.29
N ASN A 396 22.15 2.72 5.59
CA ASN A 396 22.62 2.91 6.97
C ASN A 396 21.54 3.53 7.86
N ILE A 397 20.80 4.53 7.35
CA ILE A 397 19.69 5.16 8.06
C ILE A 397 18.63 4.11 8.43
N TYR A 398 18.19 3.29 7.48
CA TYR A 398 17.11 2.33 7.71
C TYR A 398 17.54 1.18 8.62
N SER A 399 18.79 0.72 8.54
CA SER A 399 19.34 -0.25 9.49
C SER A 399 19.39 0.32 10.91
N TRP A 400 19.84 1.57 11.09
CA TRP A 400 19.82 2.24 12.39
C TRP A 400 18.39 2.44 12.91
N TRP A 401 17.50 2.97 12.08
CA TRP A 401 16.12 3.28 12.45
C TRP A 401 15.35 2.03 12.87
N GLY A 402 15.51 0.93 12.14
CA GLY A 402 14.94 -0.37 12.51
C GLY A 402 15.48 -0.91 13.82
N MET A 403 16.80 -0.90 13.99
CA MET A 403 17.46 -1.32 15.22
C MET A 403 17.00 -0.50 16.42
N GLN A 404 16.91 0.83 16.27
CA GLN A 404 16.46 1.74 17.33
C GLN A 404 15.02 1.44 17.74
N ASN A 405 14.10 1.28 16.78
CA ASN A 405 12.70 1.00 17.08
C ASN A 405 12.52 -0.36 17.77
N ALA A 406 13.16 -1.39 17.25
CA ALA A 406 13.10 -2.73 17.81
C ALA A 406 13.71 -2.77 19.23
N ALA A 407 14.85 -2.11 19.45
CA ALA A 407 15.48 -2.00 20.77
C ALA A 407 14.60 -1.25 21.78
N ALA A 408 13.93 -0.17 21.34
CA ALA A 408 12.99 0.57 22.17
C ALA A 408 11.78 -0.29 22.57
N ALA A 409 11.23 -1.08 21.65
CA ALA A 409 10.15 -2.03 21.94
C ALA A 409 10.58 -3.11 22.95
N LEU A 410 11.78 -3.67 22.79
CA LEU A 410 12.35 -4.64 23.75
C LEU A 410 12.51 -4.02 25.15
N ALA A 411 13.02 -2.78 25.23
CA ALA A 411 13.18 -2.07 26.48
C ALA A 411 11.84 -1.78 27.17
N ASP A 412 10.83 -1.33 26.42
CA ASP A 412 9.47 -1.07 26.93
C ASP A 412 8.80 -2.35 27.47
N ALA A 413 9.03 -3.50 26.83
CA ALA A 413 8.55 -4.80 27.31
C ALA A 413 9.35 -5.40 28.49
N GLY A 414 10.39 -4.69 28.95
CA GLY A 414 11.22 -5.06 30.09
C GLY A 414 12.33 -6.08 29.78
N LEU A 415 12.73 -6.23 28.51
CA LEU A 415 13.83 -7.12 28.11
C LEU A 415 15.18 -6.40 28.25
N PRO A 416 16.17 -6.99 28.95
CA PRO A 416 17.45 -6.32 29.25
C PRO A 416 18.27 -5.99 28.00
N GLU A 417 18.16 -6.78 26.94
CA GLU A 417 18.83 -6.55 25.65
C GLU A 417 18.42 -5.22 25.02
N GLY A 418 17.19 -4.76 25.26
CA GLY A 418 16.67 -3.51 24.69
C GLY A 418 17.52 -2.30 25.10
N LEU A 419 17.86 -2.17 26.39
CA LEU A 419 18.68 -1.04 26.88
C LEU A 419 20.11 -1.07 26.34
N LEU A 420 20.68 -2.26 26.15
CA LEU A 420 22.01 -2.43 25.55
C LEU A 420 21.99 -2.02 24.08
N LEU A 421 21.02 -2.53 23.32
CA LEU A 421 20.88 -2.24 21.90
C LEU A 421 20.54 -0.78 21.62
N LEU A 422 19.83 -0.08 22.52
CA LEU A 422 19.60 1.37 22.41
C LEU A 422 20.91 2.17 22.48
N ARG A 423 21.87 1.78 23.32
CA ARG A 423 23.19 2.44 23.40
C ARG A 423 24.01 2.22 22.12
N GLU A 424 23.93 1.01 21.57
CA GLU A 424 24.58 0.67 20.31
C GLU A 424 23.94 1.42 19.12
N ALA A 425 22.61 1.56 19.12
CA ALA A 425 21.89 2.34 18.12
C ALA A 425 22.28 3.83 18.19
N GLU A 426 22.46 4.39 19.39
CA GLU A 426 22.94 5.78 19.53
C GLU A 426 24.37 5.95 19.01
N THR A 427 25.24 4.97 19.26
CA THR A 427 26.60 4.96 18.68
C THR A 427 26.54 4.93 17.15
N TYR A 428 25.65 4.11 16.58
CA TYR A 428 25.45 4.03 15.14
C TYR A 428 24.91 5.35 14.55
N LYS A 429 23.93 5.99 15.21
CA LYS A 429 23.45 7.33 14.86
C LYS A 429 24.61 8.31 14.71
N GLY A 430 25.49 8.34 15.71
CA GLY A 430 26.68 9.19 15.72
C GLY A 430 27.66 8.90 14.58
N ASP A 431 27.87 7.63 14.22
CA ASP A 431 28.71 7.24 13.07
C ASP A 431 28.11 7.71 11.74
N ILE A 432 26.80 7.52 11.53
CA ILE A 432 26.11 7.96 10.31
C ILE A 432 26.24 9.48 10.15
N LEU A 433 25.92 10.23 11.20
CA LEU A 433 26.04 11.69 11.18
C LEU A 433 27.48 12.13 10.89
N ARG A 434 28.49 11.55 11.55
CA ARG A 434 29.90 11.87 11.27
C ARG A 434 30.27 11.62 9.81
N ALA A 435 29.90 10.47 9.26
CA ALA A 435 30.26 10.09 7.91
C ALA A 435 29.60 11.02 6.87
N PHE A 436 28.30 11.27 6.98
CA PHE A 436 27.57 12.05 5.98
C PHE A 436 27.70 13.57 6.16
N MET A 437 27.95 14.07 7.36
CA MET A 437 28.42 15.45 7.52
C MET A 437 29.81 15.63 6.90
N GLY A 438 30.70 14.65 7.09
CA GLY A 438 31.99 14.61 6.40
C GLY A 438 31.85 14.60 4.87
N ALA A 439 30.88 13.86 4.33
CA ALA A 439 30.59 13.82 2.90
C ALA A 439 30.04 15.18 2.40
N MET A 440 29.12 15.79 3.16
CA MET A 440 28.58 17.13 2.89
C MET A 440 29.70 18.18 2.78
N PHE A 441 30.67 18.18 3.70
CA PHE A 441 31.81 19.11 3.65
C PHE A 441 32.69 18.95 2.42
N ARG A 442 32.71 17.76 1.80
CA ARG A 442 33.50 17.47 0.58
C ARG A 442 32.68 17.63 -0.71
N SER A 443 31.37 17.84 -0.58
CA SER A 443 30.45 18.00 -1.69
C SER A 443 30.40 19.46 -2.12
N PRO A 444 30.34 19.76 -3.43
CA PRO A 444 30.03 21.11 -3.89
C PRO A 444 28.68 21.59 -3.35
N VAL A 445 28.57 22.87 -3.03
CA VAL A 445 27.28 23.50 -2.75
C VAL A 445 26.40 23.47 -3.98
N VAL A 446 25.08 23.46 -3.77
CA VAL A 446 24.07 23.52 -4.84
C VAL A 446 23.38 24.88 -4.81
N ARG A 447 23.13 25.43 -6.00
CA ARG A 447 22.45 26.71 -6.16
C ARG A 447 20.94 26.50 -6.06
N LEU A 448 20.24 27.41 -5.40
CA LEU A 448 18.78 27.48 -5.37
C LEU A 448 18.26 28.45 -6.44
N ARG A 449 16.96 28.41 -6.72
CA ARG A 449 16.35 29.26 -7.75
C ARG A 449 16.36 30.74 -7.38
N ASP A 450 16.41 31.06 -6.08
CA ASP A 450 16.57 32.42 -5.56
C ASP A 450 18.01 32.97 -5.70
N GLY A 451 18.93 32.17 -6.24
CA GLY A 451 20.33 32.55 -6.45
C GLY A 451 21.25 32.27 -5.27
N SER A 452 20.72 31.86 -4.11
CA SER A 452 21.51 31.45 -2.95
C SER A 452 22.15 30.07 -3.15
N TRP A 453 23.06 29.70 -2.24
CA TRP A 453 23.76 28.41 -2.26
C TRP A 453 23.61 27.70 -0.91
N ILE A 454 23.39 26.39 -0.96
CA ILE A 454 23.25 25.55 0.23
C ILE A 454 24.18 24.33 0.16
N PRO A 455 24.60 23.77 1.31
CA PRO A 455 25.32 22.51 1.35
C PRO A 455 24.50 21.36 0.78
N HIS A 456 25.18 20.41 0.12
CA HIS A 456 24.58 19.21 -0.45
C HIS A 456 25.07 17.95 0.27
N ILE A 457 24.15 17.10 0.71
CA ILE A 457 24.45 15.79 1.31
C ILE A 457 24.29 14.72 0.23
N PRO A 458 25.38 14.10 -0.24
CA PRO A 458 25.28 13.07 -1.25
C PRO A 458 24.71 11.76 -0.67
N PRO A 459 24.12 10.89 -1.51
CA PRO A 459 23.55 9.61 -1.08
C PRO A 459 24.59 8.53 -0.78
N GLU A 460 25.88 8.74 -1.09
CA GLU A 460 26.99 7.88 -0.66
C GLU A 460 28.21 8.71 -0.25
N VAL A 461 28.96 8.20 0.72
CA VAL A 461 29.96 9.00 1.44
C VAL A 461 31.14 9.48 0.59
N HIS A 462 31.48 8.82 -0.52
CA HIS A 462 32.60 9.21 -1.38
C HIS A 462 32.22 10.17 -2.49
N ARG A 463 30.92 10.27 -2.80
CA ARG A 463 30.42 11.15 -3.84
C ARG A 463 30.76 12.60 -3.53
N ARG A 464 31.16 13.32 -4.58
CA ARG A 464 31.23 14.79 -4.58
C ARG A 464 30.22 15.29 -5.61
N GLY A 465 29.17 15.96 -5.17
CA GLY A 465 28.08 16.42 -6.03
C GLY A 465 26.99 15.35 -6.20
N ARG A 466 26.21 15.44 -7.28
CA ARG A 466 25.10 14.52 -7.55
C ARG A 466 25.56 13.18 -8.10
N THR A 467 24.74 12.17 -7.89
CA THR A 467 24.79 10.88 -8.61
C THR A 467 23.70 10.81 -9.68
N PHE A 468 23.65 9.69 -10.39
CA PHE A 468 22.78 9.47 -11.53
C PHE A 468 21.39 8.99 -11.10
N GLY A 469 20.37 9.65 -11.66
CA GLY A 469 18.98 9.21 -11.61
C GLY A 469 18.25 9.46 -10.29
N TRP A 470 16.95 9.65 -10.40
CA TRP A 470 16.03 9.92 -9.29
C TRP A 470 16.05 8.89 -8.16
N ILE A 471 16.39 7.61 -8.42
CA ILE A 471 16.44 6.58 -7.37
C ILE A 471 17.45 6.98 -6.30
N THR A 472 18.66 7.39 -6.72
CA THR A 472 19.74 7.68 -5.78
C THR A 472 19.61 9.04 -5.10
N GLU A 473 19.07 10.05 -5.78
CA GLU A 473 18.96 11.42 -5.25
C GLU A 473 17.60 11.72 -4.62
N THR A 474 16.51 11.26 -5.21
CA THR A 474 15.15 11.64 -4.82
C THR A 474 14.49 10.57 -3.98
N LEU A 475 14.50 9.32 -4.44
CA LEU A 475 13.88 8.20 -3.72
C LEU A 475 14.68 7.84 -2.47
N GLU A 476 16.01 7.75 -2.57
CA GLU A 476 16.91 7.23 -1.52
C GLU A 476 17.89 8.28 -0.96
N GLY A 477 17.65 9.56 -1.25
CA GLY A 477 18.51 10.67 -0.85
C GLY A 477 18.35 11.17 0.60
N PRO A 478 18.89 12.35 0.94
CA PRO A 478 19.05 12.81 2.32
C PRO A 478 17.74 13.18 3.03
N ILE A 479 16.61 13.28 2.34
CA ILE A 479 15.31 13.54 2.99
C ILE A 479 14.94 12.48 4.05
N HIS A 480 15.47 11.25 3.91
CA HIS A 480 15.30 10.19 4.90
C HIS A 480 15.91 10.50 6.26
N MET A 481 16.90 11.41 6.33
CA MET A 481 17.44 11.89 7.60
C MET A 481 16.37 12.60 8.44
N ILE A 482 15.44 13.31 7.78
CA ILE A 482 14.33 14.00 8.44
C ILE A 482 13.22 13.01 8.77
N ARG A 483 12.83 12.19 7.79
CA ARG A 483 11.75 11.19 7.93
C ARG A 483 11.96 10.26 9.14
N THR A 484 13.20 9.84 9.36
CA THR A 484 13.54 8.85 10.41
C THR A 484 13.93 9.47 11.75
N GLY A 485 13.94 10.81 11.87
CA GLY A 485 14.40 11.50 13.08
C GLY A 485 15.91 11.39 13.32
N LEU A 486 16.70 11.10 12.27
CA LEU A 486 18.16 11.16 12.37
C LEU A 486 18.61 12.61 12.67
N ILE A 487 17.94 13.58 12.05
CA ILE A 487 18.04 15.02 12.36
C ILE A 487 16.66 15.57 12.71
N GLU A 488 16.65 16.65 13.50
CA GLU A 488 15.40 17.31 13.89
C GLU A 488 14.73 17.99 12.68
N PRO A 489 13.39 17.91 12.53
CA PRO A 489 12.69 18.50 11.39
C PRO A 489 12.89 20.03 11.27
N GLN A 490 13.11 20.73 12.39
CA GLN A 490 13.36 22.17 12.44
C GLN A 490 14.85 22.54 12.26
N ASP A 491 15.76 21.56 12.16
CA ASP A 491 17.18 21.82 11.96
C ASP A 491 17.42 22.60 10.65
N ARG A 492 18.45 23.44 10.65
CA ARG A 492 18.89 24.17 9.45
C ARG A 492 19.27 23.21 8.31
N ILE A 493 19.87 22.07 8.62
CA ILE A 493 20.20 21.01 7.64
C ILE A 493 18.92 20.46 7.01
N ALA A 494 17.89 20.20 7.80
CA ALA A 494 16.59 19.76 7.28
C ALA A 494 16.00 20.79 6.31
N GLY A 495 16.13 22.08 6.64
CA GLY A 495 15.74 23.18 5.76
C GLY A 495 16.51 23.19 4.43
N TRP A 496 17.82 22.92 4.43
CA TRP A 496 18.59 22.80 3.19
C TRP A 496 18.13 21.63 2.34
N ILE A 497 17.95 20.46 2.94
CA ILE A 497 17.48 19.27 2.23
C ILE A 497 16.12 19.53 1.55
N ILE A 498 15.14 20.06 2.29
CA ILE A 498 13.81 20.33 1.73
C ILE A 498 13.87 21.33 0.57
N LYS A 499 14.63 22.42 0.73
CA LYS A 499 14.80 23.42 -0.33
C LYS A 499 15.42 22.81 -1.59
N ASP A 500 16.45 21.98 -1.42
CA ASP A 500 17.10 21.32 -2.54
C ASP A 500 16.15 20.39 -3.31
N TYR A 501 15.34 19.62 -2.58
CA TYR A 501 14.34 18.73 -3.17
C TYR A 501 13.31 19.49 -4.00
N GLU A 502 12.75 20.58 -3.47
CA GLU A 502 11.73 21.39 -4.16
C GLU A 502 12.31 22.20 -5.34
N ASP A 503 13.48 22.82 -5.17
CA ASP A 503 14.04 23.74 -6.18
C ASP A 503 14.84 23.04 -7.28
N ASN A 504 15.47 21.89 -6.98
CA ASN A 504 16.45 21.27 -7.87
C ASN A 504 16.08 19.84 -8.29
N LEU A 505 15.40 19.06 -7.44
CA LEU A 505 15.18 17.63 -7.73
C LEU A 505 13.83 17.39 -8.40
N TYR A 506 12.72 17.70 -7.73
CA TYR A 506 11.38 17.34 -8.21
C TYR A 506 10.98 18.00 -9.52
N ILE A 507 11.62 19.11 -9.87
CA ILE A 507 11.31 19.92 -11.05
C ILE A 507 12.43 19.82 -12.11
N SER A 508 13.10 18.67 -12.18
CA SER A 508 14.23 18.44 -13.09
C SER A 508 14.06 17.17 -13.92
N GLU A 509 14.68 17.14 -15.09
CA GLU A 509 14.65 16.00 -16.00
C GLU A 509 15.25 14.71 -15.40
N GLN A 510 16.30 14.82 -14.59
CA GLN A 510 17.02 13.65 -14.07
C GLN A 510 16.42 13.07 -12.79
N TYR A 511 15.72 13.90 -12.00
CA TYR A 511 15.35 13.58 -10.62
C TYR A 511 13.84 13.68 -10.36
N GLY A 512 13.08 14.32 -11.26
CA GLY A 512 11.64 14.47 -11.16
C GLY A 512 10.97 14.38 -12.53
N TYR A 513 9.82 15.04 -12.67
CA TYR A 513 9.21 15.24 -13.99
C TYR A 513 9.89 16.44 -14.67
N ASN A 514 10.22 16.30 -15.95
CA ASN A 514 10.80 17.41 -16.71
C ASN A 514 9.76 18.53 -16.87
N ILE A 515 9.91 19.61 -16.11
CA ILE A 515 9.05 20.80 -16.18
C ILE A 515 9.92 22.05 -16.33
N THR A 516 10.02 22.57 -17.56
CA THR A 516 10.87 23.72 -17.90
C THR A 516 10.11 24.77 -18.72
N GLY A 517 10.65 25.99 -18.81
CA GLY A 517 10.05 27.07 -19.59
C GLY A 517 8.61 27.40 -19.17
N GLU A 518 7.71 27.47 -20.15
CA GLU A 518 6.29 27.77 -19.91
C GLU A 518 5.58 26.73 -19.03
N GLU A 519 5.97 25.45 -19.12
CA GLU A 519 5.39 24.40 -18.28
C GLU A 519 5.73 24.60 -16.80
N PHE A 520 6.95 25.07 -16.52
CA PHE A 520 7.35 25.41 -15.15
C PHE A 520 6.44 26.53 -14.61
N GLU A 521 6.31 27.64 -15.33
CA GLU A 521 5.49 28.79 -14.91
C GLU A 521 4.04 28.39 -14.64
N ARG A 522 3.51 27.45 -15.43
CA ARG A 522 2.12 27.00 -15.32
C ARG A 522 1.90 25.90 -14.28
N TYR A 523 2.85 25.00 -14.08
CA TYR A 523 2.62 23.73 -13.38
C TYR A 523 3.58 23.40 -12.23
N TRP A 524 4.54 24.27 -11.88
CA TRP A 524 5.47 24.01 -10.76
C TRP A 524 4.74 23.64 -9.45
N PHE A 525 3.56 24.22 -9.21
CA PHE A 525 2.77 23.95 -8.01
C PHE A 525 2.15 22.55 -8.04
N SER A 526 1.49 22.16 -9.14
CA SER A 526 0.71 20.92 -9.24
C SER A 526 1.50 19.70 -9.71
N ARG A 527 2.67 19.91 -10.33
CA ARG A 527 3.59 18.84 -10.79
C ARG A 527 4.92 18.81 -10.03
N GLY A 528 5.19 19.78 -9.17
CA GLY A 528 6.34 19.76 -8.26
C GLY A 528 6.07 18.97 -6.98
N GLY A 529 7.13 18.69 -6.21
CA GLY A 529 7.03 17.89 -4.98
C GLY A 529 6.88 16.39 -5.21
N ILE A 530 7.06 15.89 -6.45
CA ILE A 530 6.87 14.48 -6.83
C ILE A 530 7.89 14.03 -7.88
N SER A 531 8.02 12.72 -8.06
CA SER A 531 8.87 12.05 -9.06
C SER A 531 8.16 10.77 -9.56
N MET A 532 8.87 9.91 -10.29
CA MET A 532 8.32 8.77 -11.03
C MET A 532 7.48 7.79 -10.20
N GLN A 533 7.79 7.62 -8.90
CA GLN A 533 7.00 6.80 -7.97
C GLN A 533 6.52 7.66 -6.80
N ALA A 534 5.55 8.54 -7.07
CA ALA A 534 5.21 9.65 -6.19
C ALA A 534 4.76 9.23 -4.78
N ASN A 535 4.17 8.03 -4.63
CA ASN A 535 3.67 7.51 -3.36
C ASN A 535 4.69 6.62 -2.61
N LEU A 536 5.91 6.42 -3.15
CA LEU A 536 7.03 5.80 -2.41
C LEU A 536 7.99 6.86 -1.84
N LEU A 537 7.95 8.09 -2.36
CA LEU A 537 8.70 9.23 -1.81
C LEU A 537 8.26 9.55 -0.39
N CYS A 538 9.11 10.18 0.42
CA CYS A 538 8.78 10.47 1.82
C CYS A 538 8.54 11.95 2.15
N ASN A 539 8.44 12.83 1.16
CA ASN A 539 8.39 14.28 1.35
C ASN A 539 7.14 14.86 2.04
N PRO A 540 5.94 14.21 2.07
CA PRO A 540 4.86 14.75 2.89
C PRO A 540 5.24 14.78 4.38
N ILE A 541 5.86 13.72 4.90
CA ILE A 541 6.13 13.55 6.34
C ILE A 541 6.94 14.73 6.94
N PRO A 542 8.09 15.15 6.37
CA PRO A 542 8.84 16.31 6.85
C PRO A 542 8.02 17.58 7.04
N TYR A 543 7.13 17.93 6.11
CA TYR A 543 6.29 19.11 6.23
C TYR A 543 5.35 19.04 7.43
N LEU A 544 4.78 17.87 7.68
CA LEU A 544 3.85 17.68 8.79
C LEU A 544 4.56 17.71 10.14
N LEU A 545 5.77 17.15 10.22
CA LEU A 545 6.64 17.23 11.41
C LEU A 545 7.09 18.67 11.71
N ARG A 546 7.09 19.54 10.68
CA ARG A 546 7.40 20.97 10.80
C ARG A 546 6.20 21.86 11.10
N ASP A 547 5.00 21.28 11.28
CA ASP A 547 3.72 22.00 11.39
C ASP A 547 3.44 22.90 10.17
N GLU A 548 3.75 22.40 8.97
CA GLU A 548 3.53 23.08 7.69
C GLU A 548 2.39 22.41 6.89
N PRO A 549 1.13 22.49 7.35
CA PRO A 549 0.03 21.73 6.75
C PRO A 549 -0.27 22.10 5.30
N LYS A 550 0.05 23.33 4.86
CA LYS A 550 -0.13 23.73 3.45
C LYS A 550 0.80 22.94 2.51
N HIS A 551 2.08 22.81 2.88
CA HIS A 551 3.05 22.04 2.11
C HIS A 551 2.76 20.55 2.18
N PHE A 552 2.36 20.03 3.35
CA PHE A 552 1.90 18.65 3.50
C PHE A 552 0.76 18.33 2.54
N LEU A 553 -0.29 19.17 2.51
CA LEU A 553 -1.46 18.96 1.65
C LEU A 553 -1.09 18.98 0.17
N ARG A 554 -0.23 19.91 -0.27
CA ARG A 554 0.29 19.92 -1.65
C ARG A 554 1.06 18.64 -1.96
N ALA A 555 2.04 18.27 -1.13
CA ALA A 555 2.87 17.10 -1.35
C ALA A 555 2.03 15.81 -1.43
N TYR A 556 1.10 15.62 -0.48
CA TYR A 556 0.20 14.48 -0.46
C TYR A 556 -0.72 14.44 -1.68
N PHE A 557 -1.47 15.52 -1.95
CA PHE A 557 -2.48 15.48 -3.01
C PHE A 557 -1.89 15.49 -4.42
N ASN A 558 -0.70 16.07 -4.64
CA ASN A 558 0.01 15.93 -5.92
C ASN A 558 0.41 14.46 -6.16
N ALA A 559 0.96 13.79 -5.14
CA ALA A 559 1.32 12.37 -5.23
C ALA A 559 0.09 11.48 -5.44
N PHE A 560 -0.98 11.74 -4.67
CA PHE A 560 -2.25 11.02 -4.81
C PHE A 560 -2.83 11.14 -6.22
N ALA A 561 -2.99 12.38 -6.72
CA ALA A 561 -3.62 12.64 -8.00
C ALA A 561 -2.84 12.07 -9.19
N THR A 562 -1.52 11.97 -9.07
CA THR A 562 -0.65 11.44 -10.12
C THR A 562 -0.78 9.92 -10.29
N SER A 563 -1.03 9.18 -9.21
CA SER A 563 -1.06 7.71 -9.25
C SER A 563 -2.46 7.09 -9.16
N TYR A 564 -3.49 7.86 -8.80
CA TYR A 564 -4.82 7.34 -8.49
C TYR A 564 -5.70 7.10 -9.73
N PHE A 565 -6.28 5.90 -9.84
CA PHE A 565 -7.21 5.52 -10.90
C PHE A 565 -8.65 5.41 -10.35
N PRO A 566 -9.54 6.37 -10.67
CA PRO A 566 -10.88 6.43 -10.08
C PRO A 566 -11.82 5.30 -10.50
N ASP A 567 -11.63 4.66 -11.65
CA ASP A 567 -12.52 3.59 -12.10
C ASP A 567 -12.40 2.31 -11.25
N THR A 568 -11.25 2.10 -10.64
CA THR A 568 -10.88 0.87 -9.93
C THR A 568 -10.36 1.12 -8.51
N ARG A 569 -10.26 2.40 -8.10
CA ARG A 569 -9.82 2.86 -6.77
C ARG A 569 -8.43 2.33 -6.39
N MET A 570 -7.57 2.17 -7.39
CA MET A 570 -6.19 1.66 -7.24
C MET A 570 -5.15 2.77 -7.41
N MET A 571 -3.90 2.47 -7.05
CA MET A 571 -2.74 3.28 -7.45
C MET A 571 -1.76 2.49 -8.35
N THR A 572 -1.17 3.21 -9.31
CA THR A 572 -0.03 2.71 -10.10
C THR A 572 1.31 2.99 -9.43
N GLU A 573 2.29 2.15 -9.73
CA GLU A 573 3.69 2.33 -9.36
C GLU A 573 4.32 3.55 -10.05
N HIS A 574 4.25 3.62 -11.39
CA HIS A 574 4.82 4.72 -12.15
C HIS A 574 3.80 5.41 -13.03
N ALA A 575 3.63 6.72 -12.86
CA ALA A 575 2.83 7.54 -13.75
C ALA A 575 3.65 7.95 -14.99
N LEU A 576 3.88 6.97 -15.88
CA LEU A 576 4.73 7.08 -17.06
C LEU A 576 4.07 6.45 -18.30
N PRO A 577 4.34 6.96 -19.52
CA PRO A 577 5.27 8.05 -19.83
C PRO A 577 4.75 9.46 -19.47
N ASN A 578 3.43 9.64 -19.32
CA ASN A 578 2.84 10.90 -18.88
C ASN A 578 2.18 10.76 -17.49
N ILE A 579 1.99 11.89 -16.80
CA ILE A 579 1.17 11.95 -15.59
C ILE A 579 -0.26 11.50 -15.94
N GLY A 580 -0.77 10.50 -15.21
CA GLY A 580 -2.06 9.87 -15.48
C GLY A 580 -1.99 8.60 -16.33
N ASP A 581 -0.84 8.30 -16.95
CA ASP A 581 -0.57 6.97 -17.51
C ASP A 581 -0.14 6.01 -16.38
N HIS A 582 0.01 4.72 -16.71
CA HIS A 582 0.53 3.72 -15.78
C HIS A 582 1.65 2.90 -16.41
N ARG A 583 2.65 2.57 -15.58
CA ARG A 583 3.69 1.59 -15.87
C ARG A 583 4.04 0.86 -14.58
N GLY A 584 4.42 -0.41 -14.69
CA GLY A 584 4.63 -1.28 -13.54
C GLY A 584 3.40 -2.13 -13.25
N ASP A 585 3.21 -2.54 -12.00
CA ASP A 585 2.03 -3.31 -11.58
C ASP A 585 0.81 -2.39 -11.36
N HIS A 586 -0.40 -2.90 -11.59
CA HIS A 586 -1.65 -2.10 -11.56
C HIS A 586 -2.28 -2.04 -10.16
N TYR A 587 -1.79 -2.81 -9.19
CA TYR A 587 -2.18 -2.72 -7.77
C TYR A 587 -0.92 -2.61 -6.92
N LYS A 588 -0.30 -1.43 -6.90
CA LYS A 588 0.92 -1.20 -6.12
C LYS A 588 0.55 -0.91 -4.66
N SER A 589 0.27 -1.96 -3.89
CA SER A 589 -0.30 -1.82 -2.54
C SER A 589 0.65 -1.23 -1.51
N SER A 590 1.96 -1.24 -1.73
CA SER A 590 2.92 -0.49 -0.90
C SER A 590 2.75 1.03 -1.05
N ASP A 591 2.56 1.50 -2.29
CA ASP A 591 2.26 2.91 -2.59
C ASP A 591 0.89 3.31 -2.03
N GLU A 592 -0.11 2.43 -2.16
CA GLU A 592 -1.42 2.65 -1.53
C GLU A 592 -1.30 2.73 0.00
N ALA A 593 -0.52 1.86 0.64
CA ALA A 593 -0.30 1.86 2.08
C ALA A 593 0.35 3.16 2.58
N ASN A 594 1.31 3.72 1.83
CA ASN A 594 1.92 5.01 2.14
C ASN A 594 0.91 6.15 1.98
N SER A 595 0.17 6.18 0.88
CA SER A 595 -0.88 7.17 0.64
C SER A 595 -1.94 7.14 1.75
N THR A 596 -2.42 5.98 2.15
CA THR A 596 -3.40 5.85 3.24
C THR A 596 -2.81 6.17 4.61
N TYR A 597 -1.51 5.91 4.82
CA TYR A 597 -0.80 6.38 6.01
C TYR A 597 -0.74 7.91 6.05
N TRP A 598 -0.40 8.59 4.96
CA TRP A 598 -0.38 10.05 4.89
C TRP A 598 -1.76 10.66 5.10
N LEU A 599 -2.80 10.06 4.51
CA LEU A 599 -4.18 10.43 4.78
C LEU A 599 -4.53 10.28 6.27
N ARG A 600 -4.17 9.16 6.90
CA ARG A 600 -4.33 8.95 8.35
C ARG A 600 -3.63 10.04 9.15
N MET A 601 -2.41 10.45 8.78
CA MET A 601 -1.66 11.48 9.51
C MET A 601 -2.34 12.86 9.54
N MET A 602 -3.24 13.16 8.59
CA MET A 602 -4.08 14.37 8.68
C MET A 602 -4.95 14.36 9.93
N PHE A 603 -5.41 13.17 10.33
CA PHE A 603 -6.34 12.96 11.44
C PHE A 603 -5.65 12.56 12.73
N VAL A 604 -4.66 11.66 12.70
CA VAL A 604 -4.04 11.04 13.89
C VAL A 604 -2.54 10.87 13.69
N GLN A 605 -1.75 11.36 14.64
CA GLN A 605 -0.31 11.16 14.75
C GLN A 605 0.11 10.89 16.18
N GLU A 606 0.96 9.89 16.34
CA GLU A 606 1.70 9.60 17.55
C GLU A 606 3.04 10.34 17.52
N ARG A 607 3.30 11.17 18.53
CA ARG A 607 4.57 11.90 18.68
C ARG A 607 5.12 11.64 20.08
N GLY A 608 5.95 10.61 20.22
CA GLY A 608 6.43 10.16 21.53
C GLY A 608 5.27 9.72 22.42
N ASP A 609 5.07 10.42 23.53
CA ASP A 609 3.98 10.19 24.49
C ASP A 609 2.75 11.10 24.27
N GLU A 610 2.70 11.81 23.15
CA GLU A 610 1.60 12.71 22.77
C GLU A 610 0.80 12.17 21.58
N LEU A 611 -0.49 12.51 21.56
CA LEU A 611 -1.39 12.22 20.45
C LEU A 611 -1.84 13.53 19.78
N TRP A 612 -1.63 13.65 18.48
CA TRP A 612 -1.91 14.84 17.70
C TRP A 612 -3.05 14.56 16.71
N LEU A 613 -4.14 15.30 16.85
CA LEU A 613 -5.38 15.11 16.12
C LEU A 613 -5.68 16.28 15.19
N GLY A 614 -6.07 15.98 13.95
CA GLY A 614 -6.49 16.99 12.97
C GLY A 614 -5.38 17.90 12.44
N ALA A 615 -4.12 17.47 12.54
CA ALA A 615 -2.95 18.31 12.26
C ALA A 615 -2.95 18.99 10.88
N ALA A 616 -3.52 18.33 9.87
CA ALA A 616 -3.55 18.84 8.50
C ALA A 616 -4.90 18.67 7.79
N ILE A 617 -6.03 18.56 8.51
CA ILE A 617 -7.37 18.50 7.89
C ILE A 617 -7.56 19.69 6.93
N PRO A 618 -7.84 19.49 5.63
CA PRO A 618 -8.12 20.59 4.70
C PRO A 618 -9.15 21.56 5.26
N ARG A 619 -8.85 22.86 5.23
CA ARG A 619 -9.69 23.91 5.80
C ARG A 619 -11.14 23.84 5.30
N TYR A 620 -11.33 23.56 4.02
CA TYR A 620 -12.67 23.45 3.42
C TYR A 620 -13.46 22.21 3.88
N TRP A 621 -12.80 21.19 4.44
CA TRP A 621 -13.51 20.06 5.07
C TRP A 621 -14.22 20.45 6.37
N LEU A 622 -13.84 21.60 6.93
CA LEU A 622 -14.47 22.22 8.09
C LEU A 622 -15.33 23.42 7.69
N ALA A 623 -15.77 23.53 6.42
CA ALA A 623 -16.79 24.50 6.02
C ALA A 623 -18.13 24.22 6.74
N ASP A 624 -18.99 25.23 6.85
CA ASP A 624 -20.26 25.10 7.58
C ASP A 624 -21.08 23.88 7.10
N GLY A 625 -21.62 23.11 8.05
CA GLY A 625 -22.39 21.90 7.78
C GLY A 625 -21.58 20.69 7.31
N LYS A 626 -20.26 20.81 7.14
CA LYS A 626 -19.39 19.68 6.79
C LYS A 626 -19.00 18.86 8.02
N THR A 627 -18.67 17.60 7.76
CA THR A 627 -18.20 16.63 8.77
C THR A 627 -17.00 15.89 8.21
N CYS A 628 -16.01 15.64 9.06
CA CYS A 628 -14.90 14.75 8.76
C CYS A 628 -14.42 14.03 10.04
N GLY A 629 -13.73 12.91 9.90
CA GLY A 629 -13.23 12.18 11.06
C GLY A 629 -12.54 10.87 10.71
N ILE A 630 -12.10 10.19 11.76
CA ILE A 630 -11.54 8.84 11.70
C ILE A 630 -12.12 8.03 12.86
N GLU A 631 -12.52 6.80 12.57
CA GLU A 631 -13.20 5.91 13.52
C GLU A 631 -12.41 4.60 13.66
N ASP A 632 -12.32 4.09 14.88
CA ASP A 632 -11.62 2.85 15.24
C ASP A 632 -10.15 2.84 14.77
N ALA A 633 -9.49 4.01 14.81
CA ALA A 633 -8.07 4.17 14.51
C ALA A 633 -7.22 3.46 15.56
N GLN A 634 -6.34 2.57 15.14
CA GLN A 634 -5.36 2.00 16.07
C GLN A 634 -4.21 2.98 16.26
N THR A 635 -3.85 3.19 17.53
CA THR A 635 -2.71 4.02 17.92
C THR A 635 -1.77 3.27 18.85
N TYR A 636 -0.59 3.83 19.11
CA TYR A 636 0.31 3.28 20.13
C TYR A 636 -0.30 3.26 21.53
N PHE A 637 -1.38 4.03 21.76
CA PHE A 637 -2.10 4.18 23.03
C PHE A 637 -3.38 3.33 23.11
N GLY A 638 -3.75 2.64 22.01
CA GLY A 638 -4.97 1.86 21.85
C GLY A 638 -5.93 2.43 20.79
N PRO A 639 -7.09 1.79 20.58
CA PRO A 639 -8.11 2.25 19.64
C PRO A 639 -8.68 3.61 20.01
N MET A 640 -8.97 4.46 19.03
CA MET A 640 -9.60 5.77 19.24
C MET A 640 -10.45 6.21 18.04
N SER A 641 -11.35 7.16 18.28
CA SER A 641 -12.15 7.80 17.23
C SER A 641 -12.21 9.31 17.44
N VAL A 642 -12.19 10.10 16.37
CA VAL A 642 -12.47 11.54 16.43
C VAL A 642 -13.31 11.98 15.25
N ARG A 643 -14.37 12.74 15.51
CA ARG A 643 -15.28 13.30 14.52
C ARG A 643 -15.41 14.80 14.70
N TYR A 644 -15.20 15.56 13.64
CA TYR A 644 -15.38 17.00 13.57
C TYR A 644 -16.71 17.32 12.89
N GLU A 645 -17.49 18.21 13.50
CA GLU A 645 -18.71 18.77 12.94
C GLU A 645 -18.58 20.30 12.92
N SER A 646 -18.63 20.87 11.72
CA SER A 646 -18.54 22.30 11.53
C SER A 646 -19.92 22.95 11.61
N ARG A 647 -20.09 23.89 12.53
CA ARG A 647 -21.32 24.67 12.76
C ARG A 647 -20.98 26.15 12.79
N LEU A 648 -20.29 26.61 11.76
CA LEU A 648 -19.79 27.98 11.65
C LEU A 648 -20.91 29.01 11.48
N SER A 649 -22.09 28.62 11.01
CA SER A 649 -23.32 29.42 11.11
C SER A 649 -23.70 29.72 12.56
N GLN A 650 -23.18 28.95 13.53
CA GLN A 650 -23.30 29.16 14.97
C GLN A 650 -21.96 29.61 15.60
N GLY A 651 -20.97 30.00 14.78
CA GLY A 651 -19.66 30.46 15.23
C GLY A 651 -18.77 29.40 15.88
N ARG A 652 -18.94 28.10 15.58
CA ARG A 652 -18.18 27.03 16.25
C ARG A 652 -17.85 25.81 15.39
N ILE A 653 -16.82 25.09 15.78
CA ILE A 653 -16.50 23.74 15.30
C ILE A 653 -16.43 22.81 16.50
N GLU A 654 -17.09 21.66 16.43
CA GLU A 654 -17.15 20.66 17.50
C GLU A 654 -16.32 19.43 17.11
N ALA A 655 -15.52 18.90 18.03
CA ALA A 655 -14.83 17.63 17.91
C ALA A 655 -15.32 16.66 18.99
N THR A 656 -15.80 15.50 18.58
CA THR A 656 -16.19 14.40 19.46
C THR A 656 -15.08 13.37 19.48
N LEU A 657 -14.44 13.20 20.64
CA LEU A 657 -13.29 12.34 20.86
C LEU A 657 -13.69 11.10 21.67
N GLY A 658 -13.46 9.92 21.11
CA GLY A 658 -13.33 8.65 21.85
C GLY A 658 -11.85 8.36 22.08
N PRO A 659 -11.28 8.69 23.25
CA PRO A 659 -9.84 8.67 23.48
C PRO A 659 -9.30 7.24 23.73
N PRO A 660 -8.00 6.98 23.45
CA PRO A 660 -7.41 5.64 23.54
C PRO A 660 -7.04 5.23 24.97
N ARG A 661 -7.64 4.15 25.50
CA ARG A 661 -7.59 3.83 26.94
C ARG A 661 -6.52 2.83 27.38
N ARG A 662 -5.87 2.10 26.46
CA ARG A 662 -4.97 0.98 26.83
C ARG A 662 -3.76 1.47 27.60
N ASN A 663 -3.11 2.51 27.08
CA ASN A 663 -1.98 3.19 27.71
C ASN A 663 -2.08 4.67 27.31
N PRO A 664 -2.89 5.48 28.01
CA PRO A 664 -3.22 6.84 27.61
C PRO A 664 -2.00 7.73 27.30
N PRO A 665 -2.07 8.61 26.28
CA PRO A 665 -1.03 9.61 26.03
C PRO A 665 -0.99 10.64 27.15
N LYS A 666 0.17 11.30 27.34
CA LYS A 666 0.31 12.39 28.32
C LYS A 666 -0.48 13.64 27.93
N LYS A 667 -0.61 13.90 26.62
CA LYS A 667 -1.37 15.03 26.08
C LYS A 667 -2.05 14.64 24.77
N ILE A 668 -3.22 15.24 24.54
CA ILE A 668 -3.89 15.19 23.24
C ILE A 668 -3.99 16.61 22.68
N TYR A 669 -3.38 16.83 21.52
CA TYR A 669 -3.49 18.07 20.76
C TYR A 669 -4.61 17.91 19.74
N ILE A 670 -5.60 18.80 19.72
CA ILE A 670 -6.72 18.78 18.77
C ILE A 670 -6.72 20.08 17.98
N ARG A 671 -6.60 20.00 16.65
CA ARG A 671 -6.58 21.20 15.79
C ARG A 671 -7.96 21.53 15.24
N PHE A 672 -8.32 22.81 15.27
CA PHE A 672 -9.56 23.31 14.66
C PHE A 672 -9.24 24.37 13.59
N ARG A 673 -9.04 23.92 12.35
CA ARG A 673 -8.57 24.75 11.23
C ARG A 673 -9.73 25.47 10.52
N HIS A 674 -10.14 26.63 11.02
CA HIS A 674 -11.24 27.41 10.44
C HIS A 674 -11.05 27.64 8.92
N PRO A 675 -12.07 27.52 8.06
CA PRO A 675 -11.96 27.68 6.61
C PRO A 675 -11.22 28.95 6.15
N GLU A 676 -11.56 30.08 6.77
CA GLU A 676 -10.96 31.40 6.51
C GLU A 676 -9.74 31.73 7.38
N GLY A 677 -9.28 30.81 8.24
CA GLY A 677 -8.16 31.05 9.15
C GLY A 677 -8.48 31.99 10.32
N LYS A 678 -9.75 32.13 10.70
CA LYS A 678 -10.15 32.86 11.91
C LYS A 678 -9.58 32.18 13.16
N LYS A 679 -9.17 32.99 14.12
CA LYS A 679 -8.58 32.53 15.38
C LYS A 679 -9.65 32.01 16.33
N ILE A 680 -9.28 31.00 17.10
CA ILE A 680 -10.11 30.51 18.20
C ILE A 680 -10.19 31.60 19.27
N VAL A 681 -11.40 32.02 19.64
CA VAL A 681 -11.61 33.03 20.69
C VAL A 681 -11.93 32.41 22.05
N ARG A 682 -12.44 31.18 22.06
CA ARG A 682 -12.89 30.48 23.26
C ARG A 682 -12.98 28.98 22.98
N CYS A 683 -12.74 28.17 24.01
CA CYS A 683 -12.94 26.73 23.95
C CYS A 683 -13.83 26.23 25.09
N GLU A 684 -14.52 25.12 24.84
CA GLU A 684 -15.22 24.34 25.86
C GLU A 684 -14.82 22.86 25.77
N ILE A 685 -14.76 22.19 26.93
CA ILE A 685 -14.70 20.73 27.04
C ILE A 685 -15.89 20.28 27.88
N ASP A 686 -16.73 19.42 27.32
CA ASP A 686 -17.95 18.87 27.95
C ASP A 686 -18.84 19.96 28.57
N GLY A 687 -18.97 21.09 27.86
CA GLY A 687 -19.77 22.25 28.25
C GLY A 687 -19.13 23.18 29.29
N LYS A 688 -17.90 22.91 29.72
CA LYS A 688 -17.14 23.76 30.65
C LYS A 688 -16.11 24.59 29.90
N SER A 689 -15.91 25.83 30.31
CA SER A 689 -14.88 26.71 29.75
C SER A 689 -13.49 26.06 29.87
N TYR A 690 -12.70 26.13 28.80
CA TYR A 690 -11.37 25.54 28.74
C TYR A 690 -10.35 26.55 28.22
N ILE A 691 -9.24 26.72 28.94
CA ILE A 691 -8.28 27.81 28.71
C ILE A 691 -6.98 27.37 28.02
N ASN A 692 -6.72 26.06 27.94
CA ASN A 692 -5.46 25.56 27.38
C ASN A 692 -5.58 25.37 25.85
N PHE A 693 -5.52 26.49 25.12
CA PHE A 693 -5.51 26.50 23.66
C PHE A 693 -4.56 27.58 23.10
N ASP A 694 -4.06 27.35 21.89
CA ASP A 694 -3.19 28.25 21.13
C ASP A 694 -3.97 28.81 19.93
N PRO A 695 -4.40 30.09 19.96
CA PRO A 695 -5.14 30.71 18.86
C PRO A 695 -4.34 30.85 17.56
N GLU A 696 -3.00 31.01 17.64
CA GLU A 696 -2.16 31.20 16.46
C GLU A 696 -1.95 29.88 15.71
N LYS A 697 -1.76 28.80 16.47
CA LYS A 697 -1.55 27.47 15.89
C LYS A 697 -2.84 26.66 15.72
N GLU A 698 -3.94 27.15 16.28
CA GLU A 698 -5.29 26.55 16.23
C GLU A 698 -5.40 25.24 17.04
N TRP A 699 -4.61 25.08 18.10
CA TRP A 699 -4.56 23.87 18.93
C TRP A 699 -5.35 24.01 20.24
N VAL A 700 -6.12 22.99 20.60
CA VAL A 700 -6.62 22.77 21.96
C VAL A 700 -5.82 21.63 22.58
N ILE A 701 -5.26 21.84 23.77
CA ILE A 701 -4.32 20.92 24.41
C ILE A 701 -5.01 20.27 25.61
N VAL A 702 -5.50 19.05 25.44
CA VAL A 702 -6.16 18.28 26.48
C VAL A 702 -5.12 17.57 27.34
N THR A 703 -5.00 18.00 28.59
CA THR A 703 -4.07 17.46 29.60
C THR A 703 -4.75 16.60 30.67
N GLU A 704 -6.04 16.84 30.92
CA GLU A 704 -6.86 15.99 31.77
C GLU A 704 -7.48 14.90 30.91
N TYR A 705 -7.00 13.68 31.09
CA TYR A 705 -7.31 12.60 30.17
C TYR A 705 -8.77 12.16 30.30
N PRO A 706 -9.61 12.37 29.26
CA PRO A 706 -11.01 12.00 29.34
C PRO A 706 -11.14 10.47 29.33
N VAL A 707 -11.83 9.91 30.32
CA VAL A 707 -12.03 8.45 30.42
C VAL A 707 -13.21 8.01 29.55
N GLN A 708 -14.07 8.96 29.14
CA GLN A 708 -15.27 8.73 28.36
C GLN A 708 -15.19 9.51 27.04
N GLN A 709 -16.25 9.40 26.24
CA GLN A 709 -16.40 10.23 25.06
C GLN A 709 -16.46 11.71 25.50
N THR A 710 -15.62 12.54 24.89
CA THR A 710 -15.48 13.96 25.26
C THR A 710 -15.74 14.85 24.06
N ARG A 711 -16.50 15.91 24.30
CA ARG A 711 -16.82 16.93 23.31
C ARG A 711 -15.96 18.17 23.54
N VAL A 712 -15.12 18.50 22.56
CA VAL A 712 -14.27 19.69 22.55
C VAL A 712 -14.82 20.66 21.51
N ILE A 713 -15.09 21.91 21.89
CA ILE A 713 -15.68 22.92 21.00
C ILE A 713 -14.75 24.11 20.92
N ALA A 714 -14.42 24.54 19.70
CA ALA A 714 -13.73 25.80 19.43
C ALA A 714 -14.72 26.83 18.87
N PHE A 715 -14.72 28.04 19.44
CA PHE A 715 -15.56 29.16 19.02
C PHE A 715 -14.76 30.21 18.25
N TYR A 716 -15.43 30.88 17.32
CA TYR A 716 -14.90 31.89 16.41
C TYR A 716 -15.84 33.10 16.38
N GLN A 717 -15.31 34.27 16.02
CA GLN A 717 -16.07 35.52 15.84
C GLN A 717 -16.08 35.94 14.37
#